data_AF-A0A1I7JVM6-F1
#
_entry.id   AF-A0A1I7JVM6-F1
#
_cell.length_a   1.000
_cell.length_b   1.000
_cell.length_c   1.000
_cell.angle_alpha   90.00
_cell.angle_beta   90.00
_cell.angle_gamma   90.00
#
_symmetry.space_group_name_H-M   'P 1'
#
loop_
_entity.id
_entity.type
_entity.pdbx_description
1 polymer ?
#
loop_
_entity_poly.entity_id
_entity_poly.type
_entity_poly.pdbx_seq_one_letter_code
_entity_poly.pdbx_strand_id
1 'polypeptide(L)'
;MLSTLFVISAACLFGLLFAFESAGDSSQPRFRPAGLLTWLVSGNWPAKVGAGLLILGIGALLRYALLNIDVPPELKLGSGFVAAAVLGAAALALKSRPERRAIYLALGGTAFAVAYLTAYAAYDFFHYLNDVSGLSLMVVVSLAAGLFAVSARAMSVAVLAMAGAYIAPKFAIHVPDPGVLYGYYLAASAVTFVMVHLRGWRPLIHLSFLFTLAGALFFAWTHQFYKAEHYAVMQPLLLALVALHLAMPVAEHRGTASRWLARFDMGYFLVLPLVAAVLTLKIAPQLSREGAMGLGLLALLWGVAAVVTGLLQRRQEATKHACVAGLLLIAAGALAATDIPWLMLGLALAVMGLAAGPRLGWSLRSQELLCGAAMLAGALHVVFSIFQPAAGLPFANEAFAQRVLAAALMGLGAWFAGRGGAAFGRMLGVMAAAWACLALAAELLRLHVDFLPQLIYGALLLALLVLSFPLRLLHTAPVWGALLLLAATGISFWAANDAAFELAVVFAAGTPLVFLWIGANAGPARTSRASRTSPEGDLPFSAALGLLPLAWAPWVFALTPEFAVTGNWLEMSLLLVSAFAVVLAASVWSPPGSTWHRQIWPVHFGVVSAALLFAVLFHIERGLWPVTFEVLALAYMATFVALRRNSAGAAQAGVVVIIAAFLVVQAMLLRAFGPDRLIMSAADILQMKLPAAVSLLWASLGAGLAWWGSHVKSRGQWSAGVALLALTALKLVLRDFGDLDQLGNILALIGAGLLFLAVAWFAPIPAAAPRSQQEARREAAPAAARMEAPPSPPPLKDDYAQTQPGPLERGPAAVSPFEKTAVIAAAAAPAATPAGFASAPAAVAPRVEHAASRPVTRAKAAAPAGGFNWLLVLVIGLPLGLAVLGQQWLTHRGTRHAIEAKLAGESAAQTAAEAAASAAQAAADAVINNAPARPPVKLVLTEDRNPPVTAPPAMEPAVIEPPAAAPVKVSDACTVFTGQLPPDYVLYAGGAYSGSKLGFQIDQSGHEATRFDVLVNQPGKKVVLALGAYEPSVWNIRWSPGTVVAGVLVSGYHSQAVAGLGSEVPVLNASYDNRSVCGYFYLDRDDVAKSDAMVRKLFGRSAQTYFVASGGQVAFGNQAASYIQGSGPTVDSFRDKNVPLAGQPGIEQLIREGKLRIATQQDVTAWRDAVNRAQNLPQLNVVGAGPQRTSGNISAGNAYVVIKPMRFPAGLYGAHSVTFLVAAGVPRPEGNPGHSGVYDMNQPR
;
A
#
# COMPACT_ATOMS: atom_id res chain seq x y z
N MET A 1 -8.58 1.99 4.27
CA MET A 1 -7.25 1.39 4.05
C MET A 1 -6.52 1.08 5.35
N LEU A 2 -6.14 2.07 6.17
CA LEU A 2 -5.34 1.87 7.40
C LEU A 2 -5.86 0.75 8.32
N SER A 3 -7.16 0.70 8.63
CA SER A 3 -7.77 -0.37 9.44
C SER A 3 -7.61 -1.76 8.82
N THR A 4 -7.78 -1.90 7.51
CA THR A 4 -7.63 -3.15 6.77
C THR A 4 -6.17 -3.59 6.71
N LEU A 5 -5.26 -2.65 6.42
CA LEU A 5 -3.81 -2.86 6.49
C LEU A 5 -3.37 -3.26 7.90
N PHE A 6 -3.97 -2.68 8.94
CA PHE A 6 -3.70 -3.04 10.34
C PHE A 6 -4.20 -4.45 10.69
N VAL A 7 -5.43 -4.82 10.32
CA VAL A 7 -5.93 -6.20 10.54
C VAL A 7 -5.07 -7.23 9.81
N ILE A 8 -4.64 -6.94 8.58
CA ILE A 8 -3.71 -7.80 7.83
C ILE A 8 -2.32 -7.83 8.49
N SER A 9 -1.80 -6.68 8.94
CA SER A 9 -0.50 -6.60 9.63
C SER A 9 -0.53 -7.32 10.98
N ALA A 10 -1.64 -7.25 11.72
CA ALA A 10 -1.86 -8.00 12.95
C ALA A 10 -1.95 -9.50 12.67
N ALA A 11 -2.70 -9.93 11.65
CA ALA A 11 -2.78 -11.33 11.24
C ALA A 11 -1.41 -11.88 10.79
N CYS A 12 -0.63 -11.09 10.03
CA CYS A 12 0.74 -11.42 9.64
C CYS A 12 1.71 -11.43 10.84
N LEU A 13 1.59 -10.50 11.79
CA LEU A 13 2.42 -10.45 13.00
C LEU A 13 2.14 -11.64 13.92
N PHE A 14 0.86 -11.95 14.17
CA PHE A 14 0.46 -13.16 14.89
C PHE A 14 0.89 -14.43 14.13
N GLY A 15 0.78 -14.45 12.80
CA GLY A 15 1.25 -15.56 11.95
C GLY A 15 2.77 -15.76 11.99
N LEU A 16 3.56 -14.69 11.99
CA LEU A 16 5.02 -14.70 12.16
C LEU A 16 5.40 -15.18 13.57
N LEU A 17 4.74 -14.68 14.61
CA LEU A 17 4.89 -15.17 15.98
C LEU A 17 4.59 -16.68 16.07
N PHE A 18 3.55 -17.16 15.37
CA PHE A 18 3.20 -18.58 15.31
C PHE A 18 4.22 -19.41 14.51
N ALA A 19 4.79 -18.86 13.45
CA ALA A 19 5.86 -19.48 12.68
C ALA A 19 7.14 -19.64 13.53
N PHE A 20 7.54 -18.60 14.26
CA PHE A 20 8.64 -18.67 15.23
C PHE A 20 8.34 -19.61 16.41
N GLU A 21 7.08 -19.71 16.85
CA GLU A 21 6.66 -20.70 17.86
C GLU A 21 6.74 -22.14 17.32
N SER A 22 6.49 -22.37 16.02
CA SER A 22 6.59 -23.69 15.38
C SER A 22 8.03 -24.17 15.10
N ALA A 23 9.02 -23.28 15.15
CA ALA A 23 10.43 -23.59 14.90
C ALA A 23 11.20 -24.04 16.16
N GLY A 24 10.58 -23.98 17.35
CA GLY A 24 11.24 -24.23 18.63
C GLY A 24 10.90 -25.59 19.24
N ASP A 25 11.94 -26.43 19.37
CA ASP A 25 11.99 -27.72 20.09
C ASP A 25 11.24 -28.90 19.43
N SER A 26 11.92 -30.05 19.41
CA SER A 26 11.46 -31.31 18.82
C SER A 26 11.30 -32.44 19.86
N SER A 27 11.43 -32.12 21.16
CA SER A 27 11.52 -33.10 22.24
C SER A 27 10.31 -33.09 23.21
N GLN A 28 9.55 -34.19 23.17
CA GLN A 28 8.51 -34.59 24.15
C GLN A 28 7.28 -33.64 24.25
N PRO A 29 6.29 -33.94 25.12
CA PRO A 29 5.14 -34.73 24.71
C PRO A 29 3.87 -33.91 24.44
N ARG A 30 2.88 -34.53 23.80
CA ARG A 30 1.65 -33.90 23.26
C ARG A 30 0.74 -33.26 24.33
N PHE A 31 1.05 -32.04 24.77
CA PHE A 31 0.03 -31.13 25.28
C PHE A 31 -0.91 -30.73 24.13
N ARG A 32 -2.22 -30.94 24.31
CA ARG A 32 -3.26 -30.33 23.47
C ARG A 32 -3.54 -28.92 24.02
N PRO A 33 -3.23 -27.82 23.33
CA PRO A 33 -3.54 -26.48 23.84
C PRO A 33 -5.06 -26.24 23.78
N ALA A 34 -5.66 -25.91 24.92
CA ALA A 34 -7.08 -25.55 25.01
C ALA A 34 -7.26 -24.02 24.87
N GLY A 35 -7.06 -23.49 23.66
CA GLY A 35 -7.30 -22.09 23.31
C GLY A 35 -8.40 -21.93 22.26
N LEU A 36 -8.98 -20.72 22.12
CA LEU A 36 -10.05 -20.46 21.15
C LEU A 36 -9.60 -20.71 19.70
N LEU A 37 -8.43 -20.21 19.31
CA LEU A 37 -7.82 -20.47 18.01
C LEU A 37 -7.48 -21.95 17.81
N THR A 38 -6.99 -22.62 18.86
CA THR A 38 -6.69 -24.06 18.80
C THR A 38 -7.96 -24.90 18.66
N TRP A 39 -9.07 -24.49 19.30
CA TRP A 39 -10.39 -25.08 19.09
C TRP A 39 -10.92 -24.78 17.68
N LEU A 40 -10.71 -23.58 17.15
CA LEU A 40 -11.15 -23.22 15.80
C LEU A 40 -10.44 -24.06 14.73
N VAL A 41 -9.12 -24.22 14.85
CA VAL A 41 -8.24 -24.91 13.88
C VAL A 41 -8.17 -26.44 14.06
N SER A 42 -8.53 -26.98 15.24
CA SER A 42 -8.51 -28.44 15.48
C SER A 42 -9.81 -29.15 15.09
N GLY A 43 -9.67 -30.41 14.65
CA GLY A 43 -10.79 -31.21 14.14
C GLY A 43 -11.22 -30.75 12.74
N ASN A 44 -12.53 -30.82 12.45
CA ASN A 44 -13.08 -30.36 11.18
C ASN A 44 -13.21 -28.82 11.16
N TRP A 45 -12.08 -28.13 11.00
CA TRP A 45 -12.03 -26.66 10.98
C TRP A 45 -12.78 -26.02 9.79
N PRO A 46 -12.84 -26.59 8.56
CA PRO A 46 -13.62 -25.98 7.48
C PRO A 46 -15.12 -26.01 7.81
N ALA A 47 -15.62 -27.06 8.48
CA ALA A 47 -17.02 -27.07 8.96
C ALA A 47 -17.29 -25.98 10.01
N LYS A 48 -16.33 -25.69 10.90
CA LYS A 48 -16.45 -24.60 11.89
C LYS A 48 -16.49 -23.22 11.23
N VAL A 49 -15.66 -22.99 10.21
CA VAL A 49 -15.66 -21.74 9.45
C VAL A 49 -16.92 -21.63 8.58
N GLY A 50 -17.35 -22.70 7.91
CA GLY A 50 -18.62 -22.74 7.17
C GLY A 50 -19.83 -22.45 8.04
N ALA A 51 -19.90 -23.04 9.24
CA ALA A 51 -20.95 -22.71 10.22
C ALA A 51 -20.87 -21.25 10.70
N GLY A 52 -19.68 -20.69 10.90
CA GLY A 52 -19.49 -19.27 11.22
C GLY A 52 -19.96 -18.33 10.11
N LEU A 53 -19.64 -18.64 8.85
CA LEU A 53 -20.11 -17.90 7.68
C LEU A 53 -21.64 -17.98 7.53
N LEU A 54 -22.24 -19.15 7.79
CA LEU A 54 -23.70 -19.30 7.81
C LEU A 54 -24.36 -18.51 8.94
N ILE A 55 -23.78 -18.48 10.15
CA ILE A 55 -24.31 -17.65 11.25
C ILE A 55 -24.28 -16.16 10.88
N LEU A 56 -23.18 -15.69 10.26
CA LEU A 56 -23.07 -14.30 9.77
C LEU A 56 -24.05 -14.02 8.61
N GLY A 57 -24.20 -14.95 7.67
CA GLY A 57 -25.14 -14.82 6.54
C GLY A 57 -26.60 -14.84 6.96
N ILE A 58 -26.98 -15.70 7.91
CA ILE A 58 -28.33 -15.73 8.49
C ILE A 58 -28.58 -14.48 9.34
N GLY A 59 -27.58 -13.99 10.09
CA GLY A 59 -27.69 -12.72 10.83
C GLY A 59 -27.84 -11.51 9.90
N ALA A 60 -27.10 -11.47 8.79
CA ALA A 60 -27.23 -10.46 7.74
C ALA A 60 -28.61 -10.54 7.06
N LEU A 61 -29.08 -11.75 6.72
CA LEU A 61 -30.41 -11.99 6.17
C LEU A 61 -31.52 -11.58 7.14
N LEU A 62 -31.33 -11.79 8.45
CA LEU A 62 -32.27 -11.35 9.48
C LEU A 62 -32.29 -9.82 9.65
N ARG A 63 -31.13 -9.13 9.58
CA ARG A 63 -31.09 -7.66 9.51
C ARG A 63 -31.81 -7.17 8.26
N TYR A 64 -31.54 -7.76 7.11
CA TYR A 64 -32.19 -7.42 5.84
C TYR A 64 -33.71 -7.62 5.94
N ALA A 65 -34.17 -8.74 6.52
CA ALA A 65 -35.59 -8.98 6.79
C ALA A 65 -36.20 -7.98 7.79
N LEU A 66 -35.51 -7.62 8.87
CA LEU A 66 -36.00 -6.62 9.83
C LEU A 66 -36.14 -5.21 9.22
N LEU A 67 -35.35 -4.89 8.20
CA LEU A 67 -35.38 -3.62 7.47
C LEU A 67 -36.35 -3.61 6.28
N ASN A 68 -36.59 -4.75 5.62
CA ASN A 68 -37.38 -4.86 4.38
C ASN A 68 -38.72 -5.61 4.56
N ILE A 69 -39.09 -6.00 5.79
CA ILE A 69 -40.41 -6.59 6.10
C ILE A 69 -41.14 -5.70 7.11
N ASP A 70 -42.34 -5.25 6.70
CA ASP A 70 -43.24 -4.44 7.50
C ASP A 70 -43.91 -5.26 8.62
N VAL A 71 -43.36 -5.15 9.82
CA VAL A 71 -43.90 -5.66 11.09
C VAL A 71 -43.66 -4.57 12.15
N PRO A 72 -44.63 -4.26 13.03
CA PRO A 72 -44.48 -3.25 14.08
C PRO A 72 -43.20 -3.40 14.91
N PRO A 73 -42.45 -2.30 15.18
CA PRO A 73 -41.19 -2.37 15.93
C PRO A 73 -41.33 -2.94 17.35
N GLU A 74 -42.49 -2.78 17.98
CA GLU A 74 -42.81 -3.31 19.30
C GLU A 74 -42.75 -4.85 19.30
N LEU A 75 -43.24 -5.49 18.23
CA LEU A 75 -43.16 -6.93 18.05
C LEU A 75 -41.73 -7.37 17.69
N LYS A 76 -41.01 -6.58 16.87
CA LYS A 76 -39.58 -6.82 16.57
C LYS A 76 -38.75 -6.84 17.85
N LEU A 77 -38.87 -5.82 18.72
CA LEU A 77 -38.15 -5.74 20.00
C LEU A 77 -38.65 -6.76 21.05
N GLY A 78 -39.98 -6.95 21.15
CA GLY A 78 -40.57 -7.94 22.05
C GLY A 78 -40.08 -9.36 21.77
N SER A 79 -39.90 -9.72 20.49
CA SER A 79 -39.31 -11.01 20.10
C SER A 79 -37.88 -11.20 20.62
N GLY A 80 -37.06 -10.14 20.61
CA GLY A 80 -35.69 -10.15 21.14
C GLY A 80 -35.65 -10.32 22.66
N PHE A 81 -36.53 -9.62 23.39
CA PHE A 81 -36.68 -9.78 24.84
C PHE A 81 -37.11 -11.21 25.22
N VAL A 82 -38.14 -11.74 24.55
CA VAL A 82 -38.63 -13.12 24.79
C VAL A 82 -37.55 -14.15 24.46
N ALA A 83 -36.82 -13.99 23.35
CA ALA A 83 -35.71 -14.88 22.99
C ALA A 83 -34.59 -14.86 24.05
N ALA A 84 -34.19 -13.69 24.54
CA ALA A 84 -33.20 -13.57 25.61
C ALA A 84 -33.68 -14.23 26.91
N ALA A 85 -34.94 -14.03 27.29
CA ALA A 85 -35.53 -14.63 28.49
C ALA A 85 -35.60 -16.17 28.42
N VAL A 86 -36.05 -16.72 27.28
CA VAL A 86 -36.12 -18.18 27.06
C VAL A 86 -34.72 -18.82 27.06
N LEU A 87 -33.74 -18.19 26.40
CA LEU A 87 -32.34 -18.66 26.42
C LEU A 87 -31.74 -18.61 27.83
N GLY A 88 -32.04 -17.55 28.60
CA GLY A 88 -31.61 -17.40 29.99
C GLY A 88 -32.22 -18.47 30.91
N ALA A 89 -33.52 -18.73 30.78
CA ALA A 89 -34.21 -19.79 31.52
C ALA A 89 -33.66 -21.18 31.16
N ALA A 90 -33.44 -21.46 29.87
CA ALA A 90 -32.84 -22.71 29.40
C ALA A 90 -31.40 -22.91 29.89
N ALA A 91 -30.61 -21.83 30.02
CA ALA A 91 -29.31 -21.87 30.67
C ALA A 91 -29.46 -22.20 32.17
N LEU A 92 -30.30 -21.48 32.92
CA LEU A 92 -30.49 -21.71 34.36
C LEU A 92 -30.96 -23.14 34.67
N ALA A 93 -31.85 -23.72 33.85
CA ALA A 93 -32.29 -25.11 33.96
C ALA A 93 -31.19 -26.16 33.74
N LEU A 94 -30.06 -25.77 33.10
CA LEU A 94 -28.89 -26.63 32.88
C LEU A 94 -27.73 -26.36 33.85
N LYS A 95 -27.81 -25.30 34.67
CA LYS A 95 -26.74 -24.87 35.59
C LYS A 95 -26.26 -25.97 36.55
N SER A 96 -27.14 -26.88 36.95
CA SER A 96 -26.85 -27.99 37.87
C SER A 96 -26.28 -29.26 37.22
N ARG A 97 -26.13 -29.30 35.88
CA ARG A 97 -25.74 -30.51 35.13
C ARG A 97 -24.31 -30.37 34.56
N PRO A 98 -23.25 -30.87 35.23
CA PRO A 98 -21.87 -30.60 34.83
C PRO A 98 -21.52 -31.12 33.42
N GLU A 99 -22.08 -32.24 32.96
CA GLU A 99 -21.88 -32.75 31.59
C GLU A 99 -22.34 -31.74 30.52
N ARG A 100 -23.32 -30.88 30.86
CA ARG A 100 -23.90 -29.89 29.95
C ARG A 100 -23.34 -28.49 30.15
N ARG A 101 -22.23 -28.33 30.90
CA ARG A 101 -21.60 -27.02 31.17
C ARG A 101 -21.29 -26.21 29.90
N ALA A 102 -20.89 -26.86 28.81
CA ALA A 102 -20.67 -26.17 27.53
C ALA A 102 -21.97 -25.55 26.95
N ILE A 103 -23.09 -26.28 27.07
CA ILE A 103 -24.41 -25.83 26.60
C ILE A 103 -24.95 -24.72 27.51
N TYR A 104 -24.80 -24.86 28.84
CA TYR A 104 -25.10 -23.82 29.82
C TYR A 104 -24.39 -22.49 29.50
N LEU A 105 -23.08 -22.54 29.25
CA LEU A 105 -22.30 -21.34 28.94
C LEU A 105 -22.62 -20.76 27.56
N ALA A 106 -22.95 -21.61 26.57
CA ALA A 106 -23.41 -21.15 25.26
C ALA A 106 -24.75 -20.41 25.37
N LEU A 107 -25.79 -21.05 25.93
CA LEU A 107 -27.12 -20.46 26.08
C LEU A 107 -27.10 -19.19 26.93
N GLY A 108 -26.35 -19.17 28.04
CA GLY A 108 -26.20 -17.98 28.87
C GLY A 108 -25.50 -16.83 28.11
N GLY A 109 -24.41 -17.14 27.38
CA GLY A 109 -23.73 -16.16 26.53
C GLY A 109 -24.62 -15.61 25.42
N THR A 110 -25.40 -16.46 24.74
CA THR A 110 -26.36 -16.05 23.70
C THR A 110 -27.50 -15.22 24.30
N ALA A 111 -28.01 -15.55 25.48
CA ALA A 111 -29.04 -14.76 26.15
C ALA A 111 -28.59 -13.31 26.39
N PHE A 112 -27.38 -13.11 26.94
CA PHE A 112 -26.82 -11.76 27.11
C PHE A 112 -26.51 -11.07 25.78
N ALA A 113 -26.06 -11.80 24.75
CA ALA A 113 -25.83 -11.22 23.43
C ALA A 113 -27.13 -10.75 22.75
N VAL A 114 -28.22 -11.52 22.85
CA VAL A 114 -29.54 -11.13 22.34
C VAL A 114 -30.11 -9.96 23.14
N ALA A 115 -29.97 -9.95 24.47
CA ALA A 115 -30.37 -8.81 25.30
C ALA A 115 -29.62 -7.52 24.92
N TYR A 116 -28.30 -7.60 24.71
CA TYR A 116 -27.46 -6.47 24.30
C TYR A 116 -27.85 -5.95 22.90
N LEU A 117 -28.06 -6.85 21.93
CA LEU A 117 -28.51 -6.47 20.59
C LEU A 117 -29.94 -5.88 20.60
N THR A 118 -30.82 -6.36 21.48
CA THR A 118 -32.18 -5.81 21.62
C THR A 118 -32.15 -4.40 22.24
N ALA A 119 -31.32 -4.18 23.26
CA ALA A 119 -31.09 -2.85 23.84
C ALA A 119 -30.50 -1.86 22.82
N TYR A 120 -29.50 -2.30 22.05
CA TYR A 120 -28.90 -1.50 20.97
C TYR A 120 -29.91 -1.22 19.84
N ALA A 121 -30.75 -2.19 19.45
CA ALA A 121 -31.79 -1.97 18.44
C ALA A 121 -32.86 -0.95 18.91
N ALA A 122 -33.30 -1.02 20.17
CA ALA A 122 -34.24 -0.05 20.74
C ALA A 122 -33.68 1.38 20.75
N TYR A 123 -32.36 1.52 20.79
CA TYR A 123 -31.64 2.79 20.75
C TYR A 123 -31.35 3.28 19.32
N ASP A 124 -30.58 2.54 18.52
CA ASP A 124 -29.98 3.02 17.26
C ASP A 124 -30.84 2.72 16.01
N PHE A 125 -31.72 1.72 16.07
CA PHE A 125 -32.57 1.32 14.93
C PHE A 125 -34.02 1.81 15.05
N PHE A 126 -34.50 2.04 16.28
CA PHE A 126 -35.89 2.43 16.54
C PHE A 126 -36.04 3.68 17.41
N HIS A 127 -34.95 4.23 17.96
CA HIS A 127 -34.91 5.50 18.69
C HIS A 127 -35.92 5.65 19.86
N TYR A 128 -36.32 4.53 20.48
CA TYR A 128 -37.14 4.53 21.71
C TYR A 128 -36.33 4.93 22.96
N LEU A 129 -35.00 4.85 22.89
CA LEU A 129 -34.08 5.22 23.96
C LEU A 129 -33.22 6.41 23.53
N ASN A 130 -32.96 7.35 24.45
CA ASN A 130 -31.99 8.43 24.26
C ASN A 130 -30.56 7.97 24.65
N ASP A 131 -29.52 8.73 24.28
CA ASP A 131 -28.09 8.37 24.45
C ASP A 131 -27.81 7.86 25.88
N VAL A 132 -28.28 8.60 26.89
CA VAL A 132 -28.07 8.27 28.30
C VAL A 132 -28.74 6.96 28.71
N SER A 133 -30.00 6.73 28.30
CA SER A 133 -30.74 5.51 28.66
C SER A 133 -30.29 4.29 27.86
N GLY A 134 -29.96 4.44 26.57
CA GLY A 134 -29.38 3.40 25.72
C GLY A 134 -28.03 2.95 26.27
N LEU A 135 -27.10 3.88 26.49
CA LEU A 135 -25.79 3.60 27.09
C LEU A 135 -25.94 2.95 28.48
N SER A 136 -26.84 3.46 29.33
CA SER A 136 -27.09 2.89 30.66
C SER A 136 -27.60 1.45 30.60
N LEU A 137 -28.56 1.16 29.71
CA LEU A 137 -29.08 -0.20 29.54
C LEU A 137 -28.01 -1.16 29.01
N MET A 138 -27.21 -0.72 28.04
CA MET A 138 -26.08 -1.51 27.52
C MET A 138 -24.98 -1.74 28.57
N VAL A 139 -24.74 -0.79 29.48
CA VAL A 139 -23.88 -0.96 30.66
C VAL A 139 -24.46 -1.99 31.63
N VAL A 140 -25.75 -1.90 31.97
CA VAL A 140 -26.42 -2.86 32.88
C VAL A 140 -26.36 -4.28 32.33
N VAL A 141 -26.64 -4.48 31.03
CA VAL A 141 -26.52 -5.79 30.37
C VAL A 141 -25.07 -6.30 30.38
N SER A 142 -24.09 -5.42 30.13
CA SER A 142 -22.67 -5.79 30.13
C SER A 142 -22.16 -6.15 31.54
N LEU A 143 -22.59 -5.43 32.57
CA LEU A 143 -22.28 -5.74 33.97
C LEU A 143 -22.93 -7.05 34.42
N ALA A 144 -24.19 -7.30 34.04
CA ALA A 144 -24.88 -8.56 34.31
C ALA A 144 -24.17 -9.75 33.63
N ALA A 145 -23.73 -9.60 32.37
CA ALA A 145 -22.94 -10.59 31.65
C ALA A 145 -21.56 -10.82 32.32
N GLY A 146 -20.92 -9.76 32.82
CA GLY A 146 -19.68 -9.84 33.59
C GLY A 146 -19.84 -10.59 34.92
N LEU A 147 -20.88 -10.27 35.70
CA LEU A 147 -21.23 -10.96 36.94
C LEU A 147 -21.58 -12.44 36.71
N PHE A 148 -22.31 -12.74 35.63
CA PHE A 148 -22.55 -14.12 35.19
C PHE A 148 -21.24 -14.84 34.82
N ALA A 149 -20.35 -14.20 34.06
CA ALA A 149 -19.06 -14.79 33.70
C ALA A 149 -18.18 -15.07 34.93
N VAL A 150 -18.06 -14.09 35.85
CA VAL A 150 -17.29 -14.23 37.11
C VAL A 150 -17.85 -15.34 37.98
N SER A 151 -19.17 -15.42 38.16
CA SER A 151 -19.82 -16.46 38.97
C SER A 151 -19.73 -17.86 38.33
N ALA A 152 -19.98 -17.98 37.02
CA ALA A 152 -19.86 -19.24 36.27
C ALA A 152 -18.41 -19.71 36.00
N ARG A 153 -17.41 -18.89 36.40
CA ARG A 153 -15.98 -19.08 36.13
C ARG A 153 -15.71 -19.26 34.63
N ALA A 154 -16.30 -18.39 33.80
CA ALA A 154 -16.37 -18.52 32.35
C ALA A 154 -15.61 -17.38 31.62
N MET A 155 -14.29 -17.54 31.49
CA MET A 155 -13.41 -16.53 30.86
C MET A 155 -13.83 -16.14 29.43
N SER A 156 -14.38 -17.07 28.65
CA SER A 156 -14.90 -16.79 27.29
C SER A 156 -16.09 -15.82 27.30
N VAL A 157 -16.97 -15.91 28.30
CA VAL A 157 -18.10 -14.99 28.45
C VAL A 157 -17.63 -13.65 29.00
N ALA A 158 -16.60 -13.61 29.86
CA ALA A 158 -15.99 -12.36 30.32
C ALA A 158 -15.32 -11.58 29.16
N VAL A 159 -14.61 -12.28 28.27
CA VAL A 159 -14.04 -11.70 27.04
C VAL A 159 -15.13 -11.11 26.15
N LEU A 160 -16.26 -11.82 25.96
CA LEU A 160 -17.38 -11.34 25.16
C LEU A 160 -18.07 -10.11 25.79
N ALA A 161 -18.32 -10.14 27.11
CA ALA A 161 -18.92 -9.04 27.85
C ALA A 161 -18.05 -7.77 27.83
N MET A 162 -16.72 -7.91 27.98
CA MET A 162 -15.79 -6.80 27.83
C MET A 162 -15.74 -6.27 26.39
N ALA A 163 -15.71 -7.14 25.39
CA ALA A 163 -15.71 -6.71 23.99
C ALA A 163 -16.99 -5.91 23.67
N GLY A 164 -18.15 -6.30 24.20
CA GLY A 164 -19.37 -5.50 24.15
C GLY A 164 -19.19 -4.14 24.84
N ALA A 165 -18.82 -4.12 26.12
CA ALA A 165 -18.66 -2.90 26.90
C ALA A 165 -17.72 -1.87 26.24
N TYR A 166 -16.53 -2.27 25.79
CA TYR A 166 -15.60 -1.35 25.13
C TYR A 166 -16.06 -0.87 23.74
N ILE A 167 -16.97 -1.59 23.09
CA ILE A 167 -17.53 -1.21 21.79
C ILE A 167 -18.77 -0.32 21.95
N ALA A 168 -19.50 -0.40 23.07
CA ALA A 168 -20.75 0.34 23.32
C ALA A 168 -20.66 1.86 23.07
N PRO A 169 -19.64 2.59 23.55
CA PRO A 169 -19.59 4.05 23.38
C PRO A 169 -19.47 4.52 21.92
N LYS A 170 -18.95 3.66 21.03
CA LYS A 170 -18.90 3.94 19.58
C LYS A 170 -20.30 4.07 18.98
N PHE A 171 -21.26 3.35 19.56
CA PHE A 171 -22.62 3.20 19.03
C PHE A 171 -23.65 4.02 19.81
N ALA A 172 -23.41 4.33 21.09
CA ALA A 172 -24.40 4.96 21.98
C ALA A 172 -24.06 6.42 22.39
N ILE A 173 -23.19 7.10 21.65
CA ILE A 173 -22.81 8.50 21.91
C ILE A 173 -22.66 9.24 20.57
N HIS A 174 -23.65 10.06 20.19
CA HIS A 174 -23.59 10.79 18.90
C HIS A 174 -22.71 12.06 18.97
N VAL A 175 -22.56 12.67 20.15
CA VAL A 175 -21.66 13.81 20.37
C VAL A 175 -20.61 13.42 21.44
N PRO A 176 -19.46 12.87 21.04
CA PRO A 176 -18.49 12.31 21.99
C PRO A 176 -17.60 13.39 22.61
N ASP A 177 -17.97 13.86 23.80
CA ASP A 177 -17.02 14.53 24.69
C ASP A 177 -15.89 13.54 25.09
N PRO A 178 -14.61 13.92 24.95
CA PRO A 178 -13.49 13.06 25.33
C PRO A 178 -13.48 12.72 26.83
N GLY A 179 -13.98 13.61 27.71
CA GLY A 179 -14.10 13.34 29.15
C GLY A 179 -15.07 12.21 29.45
N VAL A 180 -16.28 12.26 28.89
CA VAL A 180 -17.30 11.20 29.00
C VAL A 180 -16.78 9.88 28.43
N LEU A 181 -16.18 9.90 27.23
CA LEU A 181 -15.70 8.68 26.57
C LEU A 181 -14.52 8.02 27.31
N TYR A 182 -13.50 8.79 27.69
CA TYR A 182 -12.33 8.22 28.38
C TYR A 182 -12.60 7.97 29.87
N GLY A 183 -13.57 8.68 30.48
CA GLY A 183 -14.14 8.32 31.78
C GLY A 183 -14.86 6.97 31.74
N TYR A 184 -15.69 6.71 30.71
CA TYR A 184 -16.29 5.40 30.48
C TYR A 184 -15.22 4.31 30.34
N TYR A 185 -14.19 4.53 29.52
CA TYR A 185 -13.11 3.55 29.35
C TYR A 185 -12.32 3.31 30.64
N LEU A 186 -12.07 4.34 31.45
CA LEU A 186 -11.43 4.19 32.75
C LEU A 186 -12.30 3.34 33.71
N ALA A 187 -13.61 3.55 33.72
CA ALA A 187 -14.55 2.74 34.50
C ALA A 187 -14.62 1.27 34.02
N ALA A 188 -14.70 1.04 32.71
CA ALA A 188 -14.67 -0.30 32.12
C ALA A 188 -13.33 -1.03 32.41
N SER A 189 -12.21 -0.30 32.40
CA SER A 189 -10.90 -0.82 32.80
C SER A 189 -10.82 -1.08 34.31
N ALA A 190 -11.51 -0.31 35.15
CA ALA A 190 -11.57 -0.58 36.59
C ALA A 190 -12.40 -1.84 36.90
N VAL A 191 -13.54 -2.03 36.24
CA VAL A 191 -14.30 -3.29 36.30
C VAL A 191 -13.46 -4.47 35.78
N THR A 192 -12.66 -4.24 34.73
CA THR A 192 -11.70 -5.25 34.24
C THR A 192 -10.66 -5.58 35.31
N PHE A 193 -10.05 -4.59 35.96
CA PHE A 193 -9.08 -4.80 37.04
C PHE A 193 -9.68 -5.60 38.21
N VAL A 194 -10.94 -5.33 38.60
CA VAL A 194 -11.67 -6.12 39.59
C VAL A 194 -11.83 -7.59 39.14
N MET A 195 -12.24 -7.84 37.90
CA MET A 195 -12.33 -9.21 37.37
C MET A 195 -10.97 -9.93 37.33
N VAL A 196 -9.90 -9.22 36.92
CA VAL A 196 -8.52 -9.71 36.91
C VAL A 196 -8.05 -10.07 38.32
N HIS A 197 -8.28 -9.22 39.31
CA HIS A 197 -7.91 -9.45 40.70
C HIS A 197 -8.66 -10.67 41.30
N LEU A 198 -9.99 -10.71 41.12
CA LEU A 198 -10.85 -11.79 41.66
C LEU A 198 -10.62 -13.16 41.00
N ARG A 199 -10.20 -13.22 39.73
CA ARG A 199 -10.13 -14.49 38.96
C ARG A 199 -8.77 -14.83 38.34
N GLY A 200 -7.79 -13.93 38.35
CA GLY A 200 -6.48 -14.15 37.70
C GLY A 200 -6.55 -14.18 36.17
N TRP A 201 -7.56 -13.54 35.57
CA TRP A 201 -7.80 -13.60 34.12
C TRP A 201 -6.94 -12.61 33.33
N ARG A 202 -5.62 -12.86 33.34
CA ARG A 202 -4.57 -12.05 32.69
C ARG A 202 -4.86 -11.65 31.23
N PRO A 203 -5.46 -12.49 30.36
CA PRO A 203 -5.86 -12.08 29.01
C PRO A 203 -6.79 -10.86 28.92
N LEU A 204 -7.55 -10.56 29.98
CA LEU A 204 -8.41 -9.39 30.05
C LEU A 204 -7.60 -8.08 30.18
N ILE A 205 -6.38 -8.12 30.75
CA ILE A 205 -5.48 -6.96 30.82
C ILE A 205 -5.10 -6.52 29.39
N HIS A 206 -4.73 -7.46 28.54
CA HIS A 206 -4.39 -7.19 27.14
C HIS A 206 -5.61 -6.75 26.32
N LEU A 207 -6.80 -7.27 26.62
CA LEU A 207 -8.04 -6.88 25.96
C LEU A 207 -8.46 -5.44 26.32
N SER A 208 -8.37 -5.07 27.60
CA SER A 208 -8.55 -3.69 28.10
C SER A 208 -7.59 -2.72 27.42
N PHE A 209 -6.31 -3.08 27.34
CA PHE A 209 -5.31 -2.27 26.66
C PHE A 209 -5.62 -2.09 25.17
N LEU A 210 -6.00 -3.18 24.46
CA LEU A 210 -6.33 -3.15 23.04
C LEU A 210 -7.47 -2.18 22.73
N PHE A 211 -8.47 -2.10 23.61
CA PHE A 211 -9.62 -1.22 23.41
C PHE A 211 -9.46 0.21 23.92
N THR A 212 -8.47 0.48 24.78
CA THR A 212 -8.24 1.82 25.36
C THR A 212 -7.00 2.49 24.78
N LEU A 213 -5.83 2.27 25.40
CA LEU A 213 -4.57 2.91 25.04
C LEU A 213 -4.06 2.46 23.66
N ALA A 214 -4.12 1.17 23.33
CA ALA A 214 -3.82 0.73 21.96
C ALA A 214 -4.95 1.14 20.99
N GLY A 215 -6.19 1.20 21.48
CA GLY A 215 -7.37 1.58 20.70
C GLY A 215 -7.24 2.96 20.06
N ALA A 216 -6.66 3.92 20.79
CA ALA A 216 -6.28 5.25 20.30
C ALA A 216 -5.46 5.27 18.99
N LEU A 217 -4.63 4.25 18.76
CA LEU A 217 -3.75 4.13 17.60
C LEU A 217 -4.36 3.29 16.46
N PHE A 218 -5.32 2.41 16.78
CA PHE A 218 -5.80 1.38 15.84
C PHE A 218 -7.28 1.52 15.45
N PHE A 219 -8.12 2.10 16.31
CA PHE A 219 -9.50 2.43 16.01
C PHE A 219 -9.59 3.89 15.56
N ALA A 220 -9.84 4.10 14.26
CA ALA A 220 -9.83 5.42 13.64
C ALA A 220 -10.81 6.43 14.27
N TRP A 221 -11.90 5.96 14.90
CA TRP A 221 -12.89 6.83 15.54
C TRP A 221 -12.42 7.39 16.89
N THR A 222 -11.52 6.69 17.62
CA THR A 222 -10.88 7.22 18.85
C THR A 222 -9.69 8.12 18.56
N HIS A 223 -9.16 8.12 17.32
CA HIS A 223 -8.00 8.92 16.93
C HIS A 223 -8.23 10.43 17.09
N GLN A 224 -9.47 10.89 16.86
CA GLN A 224 -9.86 12.30 16.82
C GLN A 224 -9.73 13.03 18.17
N PHE A 225 -9.78 12.30 19.29
CA PHE A 225 -9.63 12.87 20.64
C PHE A 225 -8.15 13.16 20.99
N TYR A 226 -7.21 12.55 20.27
CA TYR A 226 -5.78 12.79 20.47
C TYR A 226 -5.30 13.94 19.60
N LYS A 227 -5.65 15.15 20.03
CA LYS A 227 -5.22 16.45 19.51
C LYS A 227 -4.73 17.34 20.66
N ALA A 228 -3.92 18.36 20.34
CA ALA A 228 -3.51 19.41 21.28
C ALA A 228 -4.70 20.15 21.92
N GLU A 229 -5.78 20.37 21.17
CA GLU A 229 -7.06 20.97 21.62
C GLU A 229 -7.62 20.32 22.90
N HIS A 230 -7.42 19.01 23.08
CA HIS A 230 -7.97 18.25 24.21
C HIS A 230 -6.94 17.93 25.30
N TYR A 231 -5.71 18.47 25.23
CA TYR A 231 -4.59 18.13 26.12
C TYR A 231 -4.97 18.15 27.61
N ALA A 232 -5.66 19.21 28.06
CA ALA A 232 -6.03 19.40 29.46
C ALA A 232 -6.95 18.31 30.03
N VAL A 233 -7.77 17.67 29.18
CA VAL A 233 -8.68 16.57 29.55
C VAL A 233 -8.03 15.21 29.30
N MET A 234 -7.35 15.06 28.15
CA MET A 234 -6.79 13.78 27.71
C MET A 234 -5.51 13.39 28.45
N GLN A 235 -4.65 14.34 28.85
CA GLN A 235 -3.42 14.03 29.59
C GLN A 235 -3.69 13.37 30.96
N PRO A 236 -4.56 13.90 31.85
CA PRO A 236 -4.85 13.24 33.12
C PRO A 236 -5.60 11.91 32.94
N LEU A 237 -6.51 11.79 31.96
CA LEU A 237 -7.23 10.54 31.68
C LEU A 237 -6.30 9.46 31.10
N LEU A 238 -5.33 9.83 30.25
CA LEU A 238 -4.27 8.95 29.78
C LEU A 238 -3.41 8.46 30.95
N LEU A 239 -2.96 9.36 31.82
CA LEU A 239 -2.15 9.01 32.99
C LEU A 239 -2.90 8.07 33.95
N ALA A 240 -4.20 8.30 34.17
CA ALA A 240 -5.06 7.41 34.97
C ALA A 240 -5.22 6.02 34.33
N LEU A 241 -5.49 5.96 33.02
CA LEU A 241 -5.58 4.69 32.28
C LEU A 241 -4.25 3.94 32.28
N VAL A 242 -3.12 4.64 32.13
CA VAL A 242 -1.76 4.05 32.16
C VAL A 242 -1.44 3.53 33.56
N ALA A 243 -1.71 4.31 34.62
CA ALA A 243 -1.51 3.87 36.00
C ALA A 243 -2.32 2.61 36.33
N LEU A 244 -3.59 2.55 35.88
CA LEU A 244 -4.46 1.39 36.07
C LEU A 244 -3.95 0.15 35.29
N HIS A 245 -3.52 0.33 34.04
CA HIS A 245 -2.92 -0.74 33.23
C HIS A 245 -1.56 -1.22 33.79
N LEU A 246 -0.78 -0.33 34.40
CA LEU A 246 0.45 -0.66 35.11
C LEU A 246 0.17 -1.38 36.45
N ALA A 247 -0.95 -1.08 37.11
CA ALA A 247 -1.36 -1.73 38.35
C ALA A 247 -1.85 -3.18 38.17
N MET A 248 -2.54 -3.51 37.06
CA MET A 248 -3.11 -4.86 36.89
C MET A 248 -2.06 -5.99 36.98
N PRO A 249 -0.89 -5.94 36.29
CA PRO A 249 0.15 -6.96 36.38
C PRO A 249 0.99 -6.91 37.67
N VAL A 250 0.99 -5.79 38.39
CA VAL A 250 1.68 -5.66 39.68
C VAL A 250 0.86 -6.34 40.79
N ALA A 251 -0.46 -6.15 40.77
CA ALA A 251 -1.39 -6.78 41.71
C ALA A 251 -1.68 -8.26 41.36
N GLU A 252 -1.86 -8.58 40.07
CA GLU A 252 -2.08 -9.95 39.61
C GLU A 252 -0.72 -10.63 39.33
N HIS A 253 -0.27 -11.41 40.31
CA HIS A 253 1.02 -12.08 40.30
C HIS A 253 0.91 -13.58 40.63
N ARG A 254 -0.19 -14.25 40.26
CA ARG A 254 -0.31 -15.70 40.46
C ARG A 254 0.55 -16.43 39.42
N GLY A 255 1.67 -16.99 39.88
CA GLY A 255 2.76 -17.56 39.07
C GLY A 255 2.46 -18.84 38.26
N THR A 256 1.26 -18.96 37.68
CA THR A 256 0.81 -20.11 36.88
C THR A 256 0.40 -19.69 35.47
N ALA A 257 1.17 -18.78 34.85
CA ALA A 257 1.04 -18.44 33.44
C ALA A 257 1.69 -19.53 32.56
N SER A 258 1.05 -19.90 31.45
CA SER A 258 1.69 -20.77 30.45
C SER A 258 2.85 -20.04 29.77
N ARG A 259 3.82 -20.78 29.20
CA ARG A 259 4.97 -20.17 28.46
C ARG A 259 4.51 -19.19 27.37
N TRP A 260 3.35 -19.45 26.76
CA TRP A 260 2.71 -18.57 25.78
C TRP A 260 2.21 -17.27 26.42
N LEU A 261 1.47 -17.35 27.52
CA LEU A 261 0.95 -16.16 28.22
C LEU A 261 2.08 -15.26 28.72
N ALA A 262 3.13 -15.86 29.29
CA ALA A 262 4.34 -15.13 29.74
C ALA A 262 5.07 -14.37 28.60
N ARG A 263 4.96 -14.83 27.35
CA ARG A 263 5.46 -14.08 26.17
C ARG A 263 4.57 -12.88 25.84
N PHE A 264 3.24 -13.03 25.98
CA PHE A 264 2.29 -11.92 25.82
C PHE A 264 2.45 -10.86 26.91
N ASP A 265 2.71 -11.25 28.17
CA ASP A 265 3.08 -10.31 29.24
C ASP A 265 4.36 -9.53 28.92
N MET A 266 5.39 -10.21 28.39
CA MET A 266 6.65 -9.55 28.03
C MET A 266 6.47 -8.56 26.86
N GLY A 267 5.70 -8.94 25.84
CA GLY A 267 5.33 -8.03 24.76
C GLY A 267 4.52 -6.83 25.27
N TYR A 268 3.53 -7.09 26.13
CA TYR A 268 2.71 -6.06 26.77
C TYR A 268 3.54 -5.08 27.62
N PHE A 269 4.48 -5.58 28.42
CA PHE A 269 5.40 -4.76 29.22
C PHE A 269 6.22 -3.78 28.39
N LEU A 270 6.63 -4.17 27.18
CA LEU A 270 7.39 -3.32 26.25
C LEU A 270 6.48 -2.34 25.48
N VAL A 271 5.27 -2.76 25.10
CA VAL A 271 4.35 -1.97 24.26
C VAL A 271 3.60 -0.91 25.08
N LEU A 272 3.24 -1.17 26.34
CA LEU A 272 2.53 -0.21 27.20
C LEU A 272 3.25 1.16 27.34
N PRO A 273 4.55 1.24 27.72
CA PRO A 273 5.25 2.53 27.84
C PRO A 273 5.44 3.22 26.49
N LEU A 274 5.67 2.46 25.42
CA LEU A 274 5.83 3.01 24.06
C LEU A 274 4.53 3.67 23.58
N VAL A 275 3.39 3.00 23.74
CA VAL A 275 2.07 3.55 23.37
C VAL A 275 1.72 4.76 24.24
N ALA A 276 1.97 4.70 25.55
CA ALA A 276 1.74 5.82 26.45
C ALA A 276 2.58 7.06 26.06
N ALA A 277 3.86 6.88 25.72
CA ALA A 277 4.74 7.95 25.27
C ALA A 277 4.28 8.55 23.93
N VAL A 278 4.00 7.71 22.92
CA VAL A 278 3.53 8.17 21.60
C VAL A 278 2.23 8.97 21.71
N LEU A 279 1.26 8.52 22.50
CA LEU A 279 0.00 9.23 22.68
C LEU A 279 0.18 10.55 23.45
N THR A 280 1.04 10.57 24.46
CA THR A 280 1.38 11.77 25.24
C THR A 280 2.03 12.84 24.35
N LEU A 281 3.00 12.45 23.53
CA LEU A 281 3.65 13.34 22.55
C LEU A 281 2.69 13.82 21.45
N LYS A 282 1.69 13.00 21.07
CA LYS A 282 0.67 13.38 20.09
C LYS A 282 -0.32 14.45 20.60
N ILE A 283 -0.59 14.49 21.91
CA ILE A 283 -1.48 15.50 22.50
C ILE A 283 -0.77 16.72 23.07
N ALA A 284 0.57 16.72 23.14
CA ALA A 284 1.34 17.86 23.60
C ALA A 284 1.20 19.06 22.63
N PRO A 285 0.75 20.25 23.10
CA PRO A 285 0.72 21.46 22.29
C PRO A 285 2.11 21.91 21.82
N GLN A 286 3.14 21.78 22.67
CA GLN A 286 4.55 21.98 22.30
C GLN A 286 5.37 20.76 22.75
N LEU A 287 6.17 20.20 21.85
CA LEU A 287 6.87 18.93 22.10
C LEU A 287 7.97 19.07 23.18
N SER A 288 8.64 20.22 23.21
CA SER A 288 9.75 20.51 24.13
C SER A 288 9.31 20.85 25.55
N ARG A 289 8.06 21.30 25.75
CA ARG A 289 7.51 21.69 27.06
C ARG A 289 6.48 20.69 27.56
N GLU A 290 5.29 20.65 26.97
CA GLU A 290 4.23 19.74 27.41
C GLU A 290 4.54 18.28 27.07
N GLY A 291 5.26 18.03 25.96
CA GLY A 291 5.73 16.70 25.60
C GLY A 291 6.78 16.16 26.56
N ALA A 292 7.82 16.96 26.85
CA ALA A 292 8.83 16.63 27.86
C ALA A 292 8.21 16.43 29.26
N MET A 293 7.34 17.34 29.71
CA MET A 293 6.63 17.21 30.99
C MET A 293 5.76 15.94 31.03
N GLY A 294 5.06 15.63 29.95
CA GLY A 294 4.25 14.42 29.81
C GLY A 294 5.09 13.14 29.92
N LEU A 295 6.24 13.07 29.26
CA LEU A 295 7.18 11.94 29.40
C LEU A 295 7.76 11.85 30.82
N GLY A 296 8.02 12.98 31.48
CA GLY A 296 8.42 13.02 32.90
C GLY A 296 7.35 12.46 33.85
N LEU A 297 6.07 12.77 33.61
CA LEU A 297 4.95 12.20 34.36
C LEU A 297 4.78 10.69 34.12
N LEU A 298 5.05 10.20 32.90
CA LEU A 298 5.14 8.76 32.65
C LEU A 298 6.34 8.13 33.37
N ALA A 299 7.53 8.76 33.34
CA ALA A 299 8.71 8.28 34.06
C ALA A 299 8.43 8.13 35.57
N LEU A 300 7.68 9.07 36.15
CA LEU A 300 7.22 9.01 37.55
C LEU A 300 6.31 7.79 37.81
N LEU A 301 5.33 7.48 36.94
CA LEU A 301 4.47 6.30 37.09
C LEU A 301 5.25 4.98 37.09
N TRP A 302 6.22 4.82 36.18
CA TRP A 302 7.09 3.62 36.18
C TRP A 302 8.08 3.62 37.35
N GLY A 303 8.51 4.79 37.83
CA GLY A 303 9.30 4.92 39.06
C GLY A 303 8.52 4.46 40.30
N VAL A 304 7.26 4.86 40.44
CA VAL A 304 6.36 4.38 41.51
C VAL A 304 6.15 2.87 41.41
N ALA A 305 5.95 2.32 40.21
CA ALA A 305 5.85 0.86 40.03
C ALA A 305 7.15 0.12 40.40
N ALA A 306 8.33 0.71 40.15
CA ALA A 306 9.61 0.17 40.57
C ALA A 306 9.76 0.17 42.11
N VAL A 307 9.35 1.26 42.78
CA VAL A 307 9.33 1.34 44.25
C VAL A 307 8.36 0.32 44.85
N VAL A 308 7.11 0.25 44.35
CA VAL A 308 6.09 -0.70 44.84
C VAL A 308 6.54 -2.16 44.64
N THR A 309 7.07 -2.52 43.47
CA THR A 309 7.60 -3.88 43.25
C THR A 309 8.87 -4.16 44.07
N GLY A 310 9.68 -3.16 44.38
CA GLY A 310 10.81 -3.24 45.30
C GLY A 310 10.38 -3.47 46.76
N LEU A 311 9.35 -2.76 47.24
CA LEU A 311 8.74 -2.96 48.56
C LEU A 311 8.10 -4.35 48.70
N LEU A 312 7.49 -4.85 47.62
CA LEU A 312 7.01 -6.24 47.49
C LEU A 312 8.15 -7.28 47.31
N GLN A 313 9.41 -6.87 47.55
CA GLN A 313 10.64 -7.67 47.45
C GLN A 313 10.94 -8.28 46.05
N ARG A 314 10.20 -7.90 45.00
CA ARG A 314 10.34 -8.43 43.63
C ARG A 314 11.48 -7.74 42.88
N ARG A 315 12.72 -7.89 43.36
CA ARG A 315 13.91 -7.16 42.86
C ARG A 315 14.11 -7.24 41.33
N GLN A 316 13.80 -8.36 40.68
CA GLN A 316 13.90 -8.50 39.22
C GLN A 316 12.80 -7.78 38.42
N GLU A 317 11.64 -7.47 39.02
CA GLU A 317 10.62 -6.64 38.38
C GLU A 317 10.89 -5.16 38.62
N ALA A 318 11.34 -4.81 39.84
CA ALA A 318 11.72 -3.44 40.21
C ALA A 318 12.80 -2.87 39.27
N THR A 319 13.82 -3.65 38.91
CA THR A 319 14.86 -3.20 37.96
C THR A 319 14.33 -3.00 36.54
N LYS A 320 13.36 -3.79 36.07
CA LYS A 320 12.72 -3.59 34.77
C LYS A 320 11.91 -2.29 34.75
N HIS A 321 11.07 -2.04 35.77
CA HIS A 321 10.29 -0.82 35.87
C HIS A 321 11.20 0.43 35.99
N ALA A 322 12.27 0.34 36.79
CA ALA A 322 13.26 1.43 36.92
C ALA A 322 13.99 1.73 35.60
N CYS A 323 14.32 0.71 34.81
CA CYS A 323 14.92 0.88 33.49
C CYS A 323 14.00 1.65 32.52
N VAL A 324 12.70 1.31 32.49
CA VAL A 324 11.71 2.04 31.68
C VAL A 324 11.53 3.49 32.17
N ALA A 325 11.48 3.71 33.48
CA ALA A 325 11.43 5.05 34.06
C ALA A 325 12.64 5.91 33.64
N GLY A 326 13.87 5.35 33.70
CA GLY A 326 15.08 6.02 33.27
C GLY A 326 15.08 6.38 31.77
N LEU A 327 14.61 5.48 30.91
CA LEU A 327 14.49 5.73 29.47
C LEU A 327 13.48 6.85 29.16
N LEU A 328 12.33 6.88 29.84
CA LEU A 328 11.33 7.94 29.70
C LEU A 328 11.86 9.29 30.21
N LEU A 329 12.63 9.30 31.29
CA LEU A 329 13.25 10.51 31.84
C LEU A 329 14.35 11.07 30.91
N ILE A 330 15.16 10.20 30.29
CA ILE A 330 16.13 10.61 29.26
C ILE A 330 15.43 11.19 28.04
N ALA A 331 14.33 10.59 27.58
CA ALA A 331 13.53 11.11 26.46
C ALA A 331 12.87 12.47 26.79
N ALA A 332 12.41 12.67 28.03
CA ALA A 332 11.93 13.96 28.51
C ALA A 332 13.03 15.03 28.49
N GLY A 333 14.21 14.73 29.03
CA GLY A 333 15.36 15.63 29.03
C GLY A 333 15.89 15.96 27.63
N ALA A 334 15.84 15.00 26.70
CA ALA A 334 16.23 15.21 25.31
C ALA A 334 15.28 16.17 24.58
N LEU A 335 13.96 16.03 24.76
CA LEU A 335 12.98 16.94 24.14
C LEU A 335 13.07 18.37 24.65
N ALA A 336 13.58 18.59 25.87
CA ALA A 336 13.76 19.91 26.45
C ALA A 336 14.97 20.70 25.89
N ALA A 337 15.78 20.10 25.01
CA ALA A 337 16.94 20.74 24.38
C ALA A 337 16.70 20.99 22.87
N THR A 338 17.28 22.07 22.33
CA THR A 338 16.93 22.59 20.98
C THR A 338 18.01 22.39 19.90
N ASP A 339 19.30 22.41 20.25
CA ASP A 339 20.36 22.78 19.28
C ASP A 339 21.39 21.67 18.96
N ILE A 340 21.00 20.39 19.00
CA ILE A 340 21.95 19.26 18.81
C ILE A 340 21.56 18.35 17.62
N PRO A 341 22.50 18.02 16.71
CA PRO A 341 22.28 17.03 15.64
C PRO A 341 21.98 15.61 16.17
N TRP A 342 20.71 15.32 16.41
CA TRP A 342 20.19 14.15 17.14
C TRP A 342 20.77 12.79 16.74
N LEU A 343 20.95 12.54 15.43
CA LEU A 343 21.50 11.27 14.94
C LEU A 343 23.00 11.12 15.27
N MET A 344 23.77 12.21 15.24
CA MET A 344 25.19 12.18 15.59
C MET A 344 25.38 12.13 17.11
N LEU A 345 24.51 12.78 17.90
CA LEU A 345 24.46 12.60 19.35
C LEU A 345 24.14 11.15 19.73
N GLY A 346 23.11 10.54 19.14
CA GLY A 346 22.75 9.14 19.37
C GLY A 346 23.88 8.16 19.01
N LEU A 347 24.54 8.38 17.87
CA LEU A 347 25.71 7.60 17.45
C LEU A 347 26.88 7.77 18.43
N ALA A 348 27.23 9.02 18.80
CA ALA A 348 28.31 9.31 19.73
C ALA A 348 28.06 8.73 21.12
N LEU A 349 26.84 8.81 21.65
CA LEU A 349 26.45 8.21 22.93
C LEU A 349 26.54 6.68 22.89
N ALA A 350 26.14 6.03 21.79
CA ALA A 350 26.31 4.58 21.62
C ALA A 350 27.80 4.17 21.56
N VAL A 351 28.64 4.93 20.85
CA VAL A 351 30.10 4.71 20.77
C VAL A 351 30.77 4.94 22.14
N MET A 352 30.38 5.97 22.89
CA MET A 352 30.84 6.20 24.27
C MET A 352 30.39 5.08 25.22
N GLY A 353 29.17 4.58 25.05
CA GLY A 353 28.67 3.40 25.77
C GLY A 353 29.49 2.14 25.49
N LEU A 354 29.92 1.91 24.24
CA LEU A 354 30.83 0.82 23.87
C LEU A 354 32.24 1.02 24.45
N ALA A 355 32.74 2.25 24.53
CA ALA A 355 34.04 2.58 25.11
C ALA A 355 34.08 2.47 26.66
N ALA A 356 32.96 2.74 27.32
CA ALA A 356 32.81 2.69 28.77
C ALA A 356 32.36 1.31 29.29
N GLY A 357 31.49 0.60 28.58
CA GLY A 357 30.85 -0.64 29.03
C GLY A 357 31.79 -1.72 29.58
N PRO A 358 32.92 -2.04 28.91
CA PRO A 358 33.91 -2.99 29.43
C PRO A 358 34.54 -2.56 30.78
N ARG A 359 34.66 -1.25 31.03
CA ARG A 359 35.17 -0.70 32.31
C ARG A 359 34.09 -0.63 33.40
N LEU A 360 32.82 -0.60 32.99
CA LEU A 360 31.65 -0.55 33.88
C LEU A 360 31.01 -1.93 34.15
N GLY A 361 31.68 -3.02 33.75
CA GLY A 361 31.21 -4.39 33.98
C GLY A 361 29.94 -4.77 33.19
N TRP A 362 29.63 -4.06 32.10
CA TRP A 362 28.40 -4.30 31.33
C TRP A 362 28.46 -5.61 30.57
N SER A 363 27.37 -6.39 30.65
CA SER A 363 27.27 -7.72 30.01
C SER A 363 27.50 -7.65 28.50
N LEU A 364 28.03 -8.73 27.90
CA LEU A 364 28.25 -8.81 26.45
C LEU A 364 26.97 -8.48 25.66
N ARG A 365 25.81 -8.96 26.12
CA ARG A 365 24.50 -8.65 25.52
C ARG A 365 24.15 -7.15 25.58
N SER A 366 24.56 -6.44 26.63
CA SER A 366 24.42 -4.98 26.73
C SER A 366 25.31 -4.26 25.71
N GLN A 367 26.53 -4.75 25.50
CA GLN A 367 27.45 -4.21 24.50
C GLN A 367 26.98 -4.51 23.06
N GLU A 368 26.40 -5.68 22.81
CA GLU A 368 25.76 -6.02 21.52
C GLU A 368 24.55 -5.13 21.21
N LEU A 369 23.70 -4.83 22.23
CA LEU A 369 22.59 -3.88 22.08
C LEU A 369 23.08 -2.46 21.75
N LEU A 370 24.16 -2.00 22.37
CA LEU A 370 24.80 -0.71 22.06
C LEU A 370 25.44 -0.70 20.66
N CYS A 371 26.01 -1.82 20.22
CA CYS A 371 26.52 -1.97 18.85
C CYS A 371 25.38 -1.92 17.83
N GLY A 372 24.25 -2.58 18.11
CA GLY A 372 23.03 -2.47 17.31
C GLY A 372 22.45 -1.06 17.27
N ALA A 373 22.48 -0.32 18.39
CA ALA A 373 22.06 1.08 18.44
C ALA A 373 22.98 1.99 17.60
N ALA A 374 24.31 1.79 17.67
CA ALA A 374 25.27 2.50 16.83
C ALA A 374 25.07 2.19 15.33
N MET A 375 24.79 0.92 14.98
CA MET A 375 24.44 0.53 13.60
C MET A 375 23.13 1.19 13.14
N LEU A 376 22.10 1.27 13.98
CA LEU A 376 20.84 1.93 13.63
C LEU A 376 21.02 3.45 13.44
N ALA A 377 21.72 4.13 14.36
CA ALA A 377 22.00 5.56 14.25
C ALA A 377 22.86 5.88 13.02
N GLY A 378 23.87 5.06 12.73
CA GLY A 378 24.69 5.16 11.52
C GLY A 378 23.90 4.96 10.24
N ALA A 379 23.06 3.91 10.16
CA ALA A 379 22.22 3.65 9.00
C ALA A 379 21.17 4.76 8.77
N LEU A 380 20.61 5.35 9.83
CA LEU A 380 19.74 6.51 9.73
C LEU A 380 20.51 7.74 9.21
N HIS A 381 21.71 8.03 9.72
CA HIS A 381 22.54 9.12 9.18
C HIS A 381 22.85 8.91 7.69
N VAL A 382 23.18 7.68 7.26
CA VAL A 382 23.38 7.32 5.84
C VAL A 382 22.14 7.69 5.01
N VAL A 383 20.95 7.29 5.43
CA VAL A 383 19.68 7.56 4.72
C VAL A 383 19.34 9.06 4.68
N PHE A 384 19.56 9.80 5.76
CA PHE A 384 19.31 11.24 5.77
C PHE A 384 20.37 12.03 4.96
N SER A 385 21.63 11.60 4.98
CA SER A 385 22.72 12.33 4.33
C SER A 385 22.84 12.06 2.83
N ILE A 386 22.48 10.86 2.33
CA ILE A 386 22.63 10.52 0.90
C ILE A 386 21.79 11.42 -0.03
N PHE A 387 20.67 11.95 0.47
CA PHE A 387 19.79 12.85 -0.29
C PHE A 387 20.06 14.35 -0.06
N GLN A 388 21.00 14.72 0.81
CA GLN A 388 21.37 16.13 1.01
C GLN A 388 22.34 16.62 -0.08
N PRO A 389 22.05 17.76 -0.74
CA PRO A 389 22.92 18.31 -1.78
C PRO A 389 24.24 18.81 -1.18
N ALA A 390 25.36 18.37 -1.76
CA ALA A 390 26.70 18.85 -1.37
C ALA A 390 26.98 20.21 -2.00
N ALA A 391 26.56 21.29 -1.33
CA ALA A 391 26.84 22.66 -1.76
C ALA A 391 28.32 23.02 -1.52
N GLY A 392 29.02 23.43 -2.58
CA GLY A 392 30.42 23.86 -2.53
C GLY A 392 31.35 23.06 -3.43
N LEU A 393 32.65 23.22 -3.20
CA LEU A 393 33.72 22.52 -3.92
C LEU A 393 33.67 21.01 -3.65
N PRO A 394 34.02 20.16 -4.63
CA PRO A 394 34.23 18.73 -4.39
C PRO A 394 35.25 18.50 -3.27
N PHE A 395 34.93 17.59 -2.34
CA PHE A 395 35.76 17.26 -1.16
C PHE A 395 35.95 18.39 -0.12
N ALA A 396 35.43 19.59 -0.36
CA ALA A 396 35.53 20.75 0.53
C ALA A 396 34.16 21.41 0.73
N ASN A 397 33.25 20.67 1.40
CA ASN A 397 31.89 21.11 1.75
C ASN A 397 31.43 20.50 3.08
N GLU A 398 30.46 21.14 3.75
CA GLU A 398 29.99 20.73 5.08
C GLU A 398 29.36 19.32 5.08
N ALA A 399 28.56 19.00 4.05
CA ALA A 399 27.95 17.68 3.91
C ALA A 399 29.01 16.57 3.83
N PHE A 400 30.11 16.79 3.11
CA PHE A 400 31.25 15.88 3.08
C PHE A 400 31.92 15.73 4.46
N ALA A 401 32.12 16.83 5.20
CA ALA A 401 32.67 16.79 6.56
C ALA A 401 31.78 16.00 7.53
N GLN A 402 30.45 16.19 7.50
CA GLN A 402 29.51 15.41 8.30
C GLN A 402 29.53 13.92 7.94
N ARG A 403 29.56 13.58 6.64
CA ARG A 403 29.65 12.19 6.13
C ARG A 403 30.90 11.48 6.62
N VAL A 404 32.05 12.16 6.56
CA VAL A 404 33.35 11.65 7.04
C VAL A 404 33.34 11.48 8.57
N LEU A 405 32.78 12.44 9.32
CA LEU A 405 32.66 12.35 10.79
C LEU A 405 31.77 11.17 11.23
N ALA A 406 30.67 10.93 10.53
CA ALA A 406 29.83 9.76 10.79
C ALA A 406 30.55 8.43 10.48
N ALA A 407 31.30 8.36 9.37
CA ALA A 407 32.15 7.20 9.06
C ALA A 407 33.21 6.96 10.15
N ALA A 408 33.85 8.02 10.65
CA ALA A 408 34.82 7.94 11.73
C ALA A 408 34.19 7.45 13.06
N LEU A 409 33.02 7.96 13.45
CA LEU A 409 32.30 7.51 14.64
C LEU A 409 31.88 6.03 14.52
N MET A 410 31.39 5.58 13.37
CA MET A 410 31.08 4.17 13.13
C MET A 410 32.34 3.29 13.20
N GLY A 411 33.46 3.74 12.64
CA GLY A 411 34.76 3.06 12.74
C GLY A 411 35.27 2.93 14.18
N LEU A 412 35.17 4.00 14.98
CA LEU A 412 35.49 3.97 16.41
C LEU A 412 34.56 3.02 17.18
N GLY A 413 33.26 3.04 16.91
CA GLY A 413 32.30 2.09 17.47
C GLY A 413 32.63 0.64 17.15
N ALA A 414 33.01 0.35 15.91
CA ALA A 414 33.46 -0.98 15.47
C ALA A 414 34.72 -1.44 16.21
N TRP A 415 35.68 -0.52 16.43
CA TRP A 415 36.93 -0.78 17.15
C TRP A 415 36.71 -1.05 18.65
N PHE A 416 35.86 -0.25 19.32
CA PHE A 416 35.49 -0.51 20.72
C PHE A 416 34.67 -1.80 20.86
N ALA A 417 33.68 -2.04 19.99
CA ALA A 417 32.91 -3.29 19.98
C ALA A 417 33.79 -4.52 19.75
N GLY A 418 34.78 -4.42 18.84
CA GLY A 418 35.77 -5.48 18.61
C GLY A 418 36.64 -5.77 19.84
N ARG A 419 37.04 -4.73 20.58
CA ARG A 419 37.77 -4.88 21.87
C ARG A 419 36.89 -5.44 23.00
N GLY A 420 35.58 -5.17 22.98
CA GLY A 420 34.60 -5.74 23.91
C GLY A 420 34.13 -7.17 23.56
N GLY A 421 34.56 -7.70 22.41
CA GLY A 421 34.15 -9.04 21.92
C GLY A 421 32.74 -9.11 21.32
N ALA A 422 32.07 -7.97 21.09
CA ALA A 422 30.70 -7.94 20.59
C ALA A 422 30.63 -8.33 19.10
N ALA A 423 29.84 -9.36 18.76
CA ALA A 423 29.86 -10.00 17.45
C ALA A 423 29.59 -9.05 16.26
N PHE A 424 28.72 -8.06 16.47
CA PHE A 424 28.30 -7.09 15.46
C PHE A 424 29.35 -6.02 15.12
N GLY A 425 30.43 -5.87 15.90
CA GLY A 425 31.46 -4.84 15.68
C GLY A 425 32.07 -4.89 14.27
N ARG A 426 32.23 -6.09 13.70
CA ARG A 426 32.71 -6.28 12.32
C ARG A 426 31.73 -5.75 11.26
N MET A 427 30.42 -5.88 11.49
CA MET A 427 29.39 -5.37 10.55
C MET A 427 29.34 -3.84 10.57
N LEU A 428 29.44 -3.23 11.75
CA LEU A 428 29.56 -1.78 11.91
C LEU A 428 30.81 -1.23 11.19
N GLY A 429 31.93 -1.96 11.21
CA GLY A 429 33.15 -1.61 10.47
C GLY A 429 33.00 -1.68 8.94
N VAL A 430 32.34 -2.73 8.42
CA VAL A 430 32.02 -2.84 6.98
C VAL A 430 31.09 -1.69 6.54
N MET A 431 30.11 -1.33 7.36
CA MET A 431 29.19 -0.23 7.07
C MET A 431 29.90 1.13 7.01
N ALA A 432 30.86 1.38 7.91
CA ALA A 432 31.70 2.57 7.88
C ALA A 432 32.55 2.67 6.60
N ALA A 433 33.17 1.55 6.19
CA ALA A 433 33.99 1.50 4.97
C ALA A 433 33.16 1.69 3.70
N ALA A 434 32.01 1.01 3.58
CA ALA A 434 31.11 1.15 2.43
C ALA A 434 30.59 2.59 2.27
N TRP A 435 30.27 3.26 3.39
CA TRP A 435 29.83 4.66 3.37
C TRP A 435 30.95 5.62 2.93
N ALA A 436 32.19 5.42 3.40
CA ALA A 436 33.34 6.21 2.97
C ALA A 436 33.60 6.09 1.45
N CYS A 437 33.52 4.88 0.89
CA CYS A 437 33.66 4.66 -0.55
C CYS A 437 32.54 5.35 -1.36
N LEU A 438 31.29 5.27 -0.90
CA LEU A 438 30.15 5.89 -1.59
C LEU A 438 30.20 7.41 -1.54
N ALA A 439 30.61 7.99 -0.40
CA ALA A 439 30.84 9.43 -0.26
C ALA A 439 31.94 9.95 -1.20
N LEU A 440 32.97 9.14 -1.48
CA LEU A 440 34.03 9.47 -2.46
C LEU A 440 33.52 9.37 -3.90
N ALA A 441 32.79 8.31 -4.24
CA ALA A 441 32.23 8.08 -5.57
C ALA A 441 31.21 9.16 -5.99
N ALA A 442 30.44 9.70 -5.04
CA ALA A 442 29.49 10.79 -5.29
C ALA A 442 30.17 12.09 -5.78
N GLU A 443 31.40 12.37 -5.36
CA GLU A 443 32.16 13.54 -5.82
C GLU A 443 32.83 13.29 -7.19
N LEU A 444 33.27 12.05 -7.46
CA LEU A 444 33.87 11.64 -8.74
C LEU A 444 32.90 11.74 -9.93
N LEU A 445 31.59 11.58 -9.71
CA LEU A 445 30.57 11.64 -10.76
C LEU A 445 30.34 13.05 -11.34
N ARG A 446 30.96 14.10 -10.78
CA ARG A 446 30.76 15.50 -11.18
C ARG A 446 31.49 15.91 -12.49
N LEU A 447 31.94 14.95 -13.33
CA LEU A 447 32.99 15.16 -14.35
C LEU A 447 32.61 15.10 -15.86
N HIS A 448 31.48 14.50 -16.27
CA HIS A 448 30.84 14.58 -17.63
C HIS A 448 31.64 14.20 -18.92
N VAL A 449 31.16 13.21 -19.71
CA VAL A 449 31.62 12.85 -21.08
C VAL A 449 30.47 12.22 -21.90
N ASP A 450 30.32 12.58 -23.19
CA ASP A 450 29.12 12.27 -24.02
C ASP A 450 29.09 10.87 -24.68
N PHE A 451 29.83 10.62 -25.77
CA PHE A 451 29.74 9.39 -26.59
C PHE A 451 30.38 8.11 -25.98
N LEU A 452 30.70 8.17 -24.69
CA LEU A 452 31.31 7.07 -23.95
C LEU A 452 30.47 5.76 -23.93
N PRO A 453 29.12 5.77 -23.87
CA PRO A 453 28.31 4.54 -23.82
C PRO A 453 28.45 3.65 -25.05
N GLN A 454 28.26 4.22 -26.25
CA GLN A 454 28.15 3.48 -27.50
C GLN A 454 29.52 2.97 -27.97
N LEU A 455 30.59 3.74 -27.73
CA LEU A 455 31.96 3.32 -28.00
C LEU A 455 32.36 2.11 -27.15
N ILE A 456 32.02 2.12 -25.86
CA ILE A 456 32.28 0.98 -24.97
C ILE A 456 31.47 -0.25 -25.40
N TYR A 457 30.20 -0.10 -25.81
CA TYR A 457 29.40 -1.22 -26.32
C TYR A 457 29.95 -1.83 -27.61
N GLY A 458 30.27 -0.99 -28.61
CA GLY A 458 30.83 -1.42 -29.89
C GLY A 458 32.17 -2.13 -29.74
N ALA A 459 33.07 -1.57 -28.92
CA ALA A 459 34.34 -2.20 -28.59
C ALA A 459 34.16 -3.56 -27.89
N LEU A 460 33.16 -3.70 -27.02
CA LEU A 460 32.88 -4.93 -26.28
C LEU A 460 32.26 -6.03 -27.17
N LEU A 461 31.36 -5.69 -28.09
CA LEU A 461 30.87 -6.64 -29.10
C LEU A 461 31.99 -7.09 -30.05
N LEU A 462 32.85 -6.16 -30.49
CA LEU A 462 34.01 -6.49 -31.32
C LEU A 462 35.00 -7.39 -30.56
N ALA A 463 35.28 -7.09 -29.30
CA ALA A 463 36.12 -7.93 -28.45
C ALA A 463 35.53 -9.34 -28.26
N LEU A 464 34.22 -9.46 -27.99
CA LEU A 464 33.52 -10.74 -27.91
C LEU A 464 33.64 -11.55 -29.21
N LEU A 465 33.48 -10.91 -30.37
CA LEU A 465 33.62 -11.56 -31.67
C LEU A 465 35.07 -12.00 -31.94
N VAL A 466 36.05 -11.12 -31.72
CA VAL A 466 37.48 -11.42 -31.94
C VAL A 466 37.98 -12.50 -30.98
N LEU A 467 37.55 -12.49 -29.71
CA LEU A 467 37.88 -13.52 -28.72
C LEU A 467 37.20 -14.88 -29.01
N SER A 468 36.14 -14.91 -29.84
CA SER A 468 35.52 -16.17 -30.30
C SER A 468 36.29 -16.85 -31.45
N PHE A 469 37.12 -16.10 -32.18
CA PHE A 469 37.88 -16.61 -33.34
C PHE A 469 38.99 -17.60 -32.95
N PRO A 470 39.85 -17.35 -31.94
CA PRO A 470 40.77 -18.35 -31.42
C PRO A 470 40.02 -19.31 -30.49
N LEU A 471 39.50 -20.40 -31.06
CA LEU A 471 38.70 -21.50 -30.45
C LEU A 471 39.20 -22.09 -29.11
N ARG A 472 40.37 -21.67 -28.60
CA ARG A 472 40.93 -22.09 -27.31
C ARG A 472 40.59 -21.12 -26.17
N LEU A 473 40.48 -19.81 -26.40
CA LEU A 473 40.49 -18.83 -25.30
C LEU A 473 39.22 -18.89 -24.43
N LEU A 474 38.05 -18.99 -25.06
CA LEU A 474 36.75 -19.15 -24.35
C LEU A 474 36.65 -20.49 -23.60
N HIS A 475 37.39 -21.53 -24.02
CA HIS A 475 37.48 -22.80 -23.30
C HIS A 475 38.50 -22.77 -22.15
N THR A 476 39.58 -21.98 -22.23
CA THR A 476 40.54 -21.82 -21.12
C THR A 476 40.08 -20.82 -20.06
N ALA A 477 39.17 -19.90 -20.40
CA ALA A 477 38.73 -18.81 -19.53
C ALA A 477 37.20 -18.59 -19.54
N PRO A 478 36.36 -19.63 -19.36
CA PRO A 478 34.91 -19.55 -19.61
C PRO A 478 34.17 -18.54 -18.72
N VAL A 479 34.63 -18.33 -17.48
CA VAL A 479 34.07 -17.33 -16.55
C VAL A 479 34.22 -15.91 -17.11
N TRP A 480 35.38 -15.60 -17.72
CA TRP A 480 35.61 -14.29 -18.34
C TRP A 480 34.76 -14.08 -19.59
N GLY A 481 34.56 -15.12 -20.41
CA GLY A 481 33.61 -15.08 -21.53
C GLY A 481 32.18 -14.76 -21.07
N ALA A 482 31.72 -15.40 -19.99
CA ALA A 482 30.40 -15.13 -19.41
C ALA A 482 30.29 -13.73 -18.79
N LEU A 483 31.35 -13.22 -18.14
CA LEU A 483 31.40 -11.86 -17.61
C LEU A 483 31.37 -10.80 -18.72
N LEU A 484 32.04 -11.03 -19.85
CA LEU A 484 32.00 -10.12 -21.01
C LEU A 484 30.60 -10.08 -21.66
N LEU A 485 29.90 -11.22 -21.76
CA LEU A 485 28.50 -11.28 -22.22
C LEU A 485 27.55 -10.56 -21.24
N LEU A 486 27.76 -10.71 -19.94
CA LEU A 486 26.98 -10.00 -18.91
C LEU A 486 27.24 -8.49 -18.96
N ALA A 487 28.50 -8.08 -19.11
CA ALA A 487 28.88 -6.68 -19.28
C ALA A 487 28.24 -6.07 -20.55
N ALA A 488 28.28 -6.79 -21.69
CA ALA A 488 27.61 -6.36 -22.90
C ALA A 488 26.10 -6.19 -22.68
N THR A 489 25.47 -7.12 -21.97
CA THR A 489 24.04 -7.03 -21.63
C THR A 489 23.74 -5.80 -20.79
N GLY A 490 24.54 -5.49 -19.75
CA GLY A 490 24.36 -4.28 -18.94
C GLY A 490 24.63 -2.97 -19.70
N ILE A 491 25.68 -2.97 -20.53
CA ILE A 491 26.09 -1.79 -21.30
C ILE A 491 25.13 -1.51 -22.47
N SER A 492 24.45 -2.52 -23.03
CA SER A 492 23.45 -2.32 -24.11
C SER A 492 22.32 -1.37 -23.71
N PHE A 493 21.82 -1.45 -22.47
CA PHE A 493 20.81 -0.52 -21.95
C PHE A 493 21.32 0.91 -21.81
N TRP A 494 22.58 1.09 -21.42
CA TRP A 494 23.21 2.41 -21.30
C TRP A 494 23.53 3.01 -22.69
N ALA A 495 23.95 2.18 -23.64
CA ALA A 495 24.29 2.60 -25.00
C ALA A 495 23.06 2.95 -25.85
N ALA A 496 21.94 2.24 -25.67
CA ALA A 496 20.72 2.44 -26.45
C ALA A 496 19.90 3.67 -26.02
N ASN A 497 20.01 4.12 -24.76
CA ASN A 497 19.18 5.19 -24.19
C ASN A 497 19.22 6.51 -24.99
N ASP A 498 20.38 6.82 -25.57
CA ASP A 498 20.64 8.01 -26.39
C ASP A 498 21.28 7.63 -27.75
N ALA A 499 20.95 6.44 -28.28
CA ALA A 499 21.49 5.98 -29.56
C ALA A 499 20.80 6.65 -30.76
N ALA A 500 21.60 7.13 -31.72
CA ALA A 500 21.10 7.51 -33.04
C ALA A 500 20.51 6.28 -33.77
N PHE A 501 19.44 6.49 -34.54
CA PHE A 501 18.70 5.42 -35.25
C PHE A 501 19.60 4.46 -36.04
N GLU A 502 20.55 4.98 -36.81
CA GLU A 502 21.51 4.17 -37.57
C GLU A 502 22.31 3.19 -36.69
N LEU A 503 22.76 3.64 -35.52
CA LEU A 503 23.46 2.79 -34.55
C LEU A 503 22.50 1.78 -33.91
N ALA A 504 21.25 2.17 -33.65
CA ALA A 504 20.23 1.26 -33.13
C ALA A 504 19.92 0.13 -34.14
N VAL A 505 19.80 0.42 -35.44
CA VAL A 505 19.65 -0.60 -36.49
C VAL A 505 20.86 -1.54 -36.54
N VAL A 506 22.08 -0.99 -36.55
CA VAL A 506 23.33 -1.77 -36.58
C VAL A 506 23.44 -2.68 -35.36
N PHE A 507 23.14 -2.20 -34.15
CA PHE A 507 23.22 -3.02 -32.95
C PHE A 507 22.03 -3.98 -32.76
N ALA A 508 20.83 -3.64 -33.24
CA ALA A 508 19.68 -4.55 -33.27
C ALA A 508 19.91 -5.77 -34.17
N ALA A 509 20.66 -5.62 -35.26
CA ALA A 509 21.09 -6.73 -36.12
C ALA A 509 22.38 -7.40 -35.60
N GLY A 510 23.37 -6.62 -35.17
CA GLY A 510 24.68 -7.13 -34.75
C GLY A 510 24.65 -7.94 -33.45
N THR A 511 23.88 -7.50 -32.44
CA THR A 511 23.77 -8.19 -31.14
C THR A 511 23.31 -9.65 -31.27
N PRO A 512 22.19 -9.97 -31.95
CA PRO A 512 21.78 -11.36 -32.14
C PRO A 512 22.77 -12.18 -32.97
N LEU A 513 23.40 -11.58 -34.00
CA LEU A 513 24.41 -12.28 -34.79
C LEU A 513 25.64 -12.67 -33.94
N VAL A 514 26.19 -11.75 -33.13
CA VAL A 514 27.36 -12.03 -32.28
C VAL A 514 27.02 -13.05 -31.18
N PHE A 515 25.87 -12.91 -30.50
CA PHE A 515 25.48 -13.83 -29.43
C PHE A 515 25.13 -15.23 -29.97
N LEU A 516 24.44 -15.34 -31.11
CA LEU A 516 24.19 -16.65 -31.75
C LEU A 516 25.47 -17.25 -32.35
N TRP A 517 26.41 -16.45 -32.85
CA TRP A 517 27.72 -16.92 -33.30
C TRP A 517 28.54 -17.53 -32.16
N ILE A 518 28.57 -16.87 -31.00
CA ILE A 518 29.20 -17.40 -29.79
C ILE A 518 28.47 -18.67 -29.32
N GLY A 519 27.13 -18.69 -29.35
CA GLY A 519 26.34 -19.90 -29.09
C GLY A 519 26.64 -21.05 -30.06
N ALA A 520 26.88 -20.78 -31.34
CA ALA A 520 27.20 -21.82 -32.32
C ALA A 520 28.64 -22.38 -32.16
N ASN A 521 29.61 -21.52 -31.82
CA ASN A 521 31.04 -21.87 -31.83
C ASN A 521 31.65 -22.20 -30.45
N ALA A 522 31.09 -21.69 -29.35
CA ALA A 522 31.51 -22.02 -27.98
C ALA A 522 30.68 -23.17 -27.36
N GLY A 523 29.73 -23.74 -28.11
CA GLY A 523 28.98 -24.91 -27.70
C GLY A 523 29.85 -26.17 -27.61
N PRO A 524 29.49 -27.15 -26.76
CA PRO A 524 30.22 -28.40 -26.69
C PRO A 524 30.22 -29.09 -28.06
N ALA A 525 31.39 -29.23 -28.66
CA ALA A 525 31.54 -29.78 -30.00
C ALA A 525 30.83 -31.13 -30.13
N ARG A 526 30.28 -31.42 -31.32
CA ARG A 526 29.63 -32.71 -31.63
C ARG A 526 30.61 -33.89 -31.75
N THR A 527 31.75 -33.82 -31.07
CA THR A 527 32.71 -34.91 -30.93
C THR A 527 32.12 -36.02 -30.08
N SER A 528 32.33 -37.26 -30.54
CA SER A 528 31.61 -38.41 -29.99
C SER A 528 32.07 -38.82 -28.57
N ARG A 529 31.16 -39.50 -27.84
CA ARG A 529 31.41 -40.25 -26.60
C ARG A 529 31.73 -39.43 -25.33
N ALA A 530 30.68 -38.80 -24.80
CA ALA A 530 30.27 -38.89 -23.38
C ALA A 530 31.34 -38.69 -22.27
N SER A 531 32.38 -37.91 -22.51
CA SER A 531 33.23 -37.37 -21.44
C SER A 531 32.43 -36.33 -20.63
N ARG A 532 32.76 -36.18 -19.34
CA ARG A 532 32.15 -35.15 -18.48
C ARG A 532 32.62 -33.78 -18.96
N THR A 533 31.77 -33.03 -19.66
CA THR A 533 31.95 -31.58 -19.77
C THR A 533 31.88 -30.98 -18.37
N SER A 534 32.88 -30.17 -17.99
CA SER A 534 32.79 -29.41 -16.75
C SER A 534 31.63 -28.40 -16.88
N PRO A 535 30.89 -28.09 -15.79
CA PRO A 535 29.81 -27.08 -15.84
C PRO A 535 30.29 -25.71 -16.34
N GLU A 536 31.58 -25.43 -16.13
CA GLU A 536 32.30 -24.24 -16.57
C GLU A 536 32.50 -24.19 -18.09
N GLY A 537 32.86 -25.30 -18.74
CA GLY A 537 33.15 -25.33 -20.19
C GLY A 537 31.93 -25.04 -21.09
N ASP A 538 30.72 -25.21 -20.56
CA ASP A 538 29.41 -24.96 -21.21
C ASP A 538 28.79 -23.61 -20.77
N LEU A 539 29.49 -22.86 -19.91
CA LEU A 539 29.03 -21.57 -19.38
C LEU A 539 28.92 -20.46 -20.46
N PRO A 540 29.91 -20.19 -21.33
CA PRO A 540 29.79 -19.13 -22.33
C PRO A 540 28.71 -19.44 -23.38
N PHE A 541 28.56 -20.70 -23.80
CA PHE A 541 27.44 -21.17 -24.62
C PHE A 541 26.09 -20.85 -23.99
N SER A 542 25.92 -21.29 -22.75
CA SER A 542 24.66 -21.15 -22.02
C SER A 542 24.33 -19.67 -21.73
N ALA A 543 25.35 -18.86 -21.41
CA ALA A 543 25.22 -17.43 -21.17
C ALA A 543 24.86 -16.66 -22.45
N ALA A 544 25.47 -16.98 -23.60
CA ALA A 544 25.16 -16.33 -24.86
C ALA A 544 23.71 -16.55 -25.28
N LEU A 545 23.18 -17.77 -25.10
CA LEU A 545 21.76 -18.03 -25.35
C LEU A 545 20.83 -17.33 -24.35
N GLY A 546 21.15 -17.36 -23.05
CA GLY A 546 20.28 -16.77 -22.02
C GLY A 546 20.27 -15.24 -21.96
N LEU A 547 21.40 -14.60 -22.25
CA LEU A 547 21.50 -13.15 -22.20
C LEU A 547 21.02 -12.47 -23.50
N LEU A 548 20.97 -13.19 -24.62
CA LEU A 548 20.56 -12.67 -25.92
C LEU A 548 19.22 -11.88 -25.89
N PRO A 549 18.10 -12.39 -25.35
CA PRO A 549 16.84 -11.63 -25.35
C PRO A 549 16.97 -10.29 -24.60
N LEU A 550 17.75 -10.26 -23.51
CA LEU A 550 17.97 -9.05 -22.70
C LEU A 550 18.93 -8.07 -23.37
N ALA A 551 19.99 -8.56 -24.03
CA ALA A 551 20.93 -7.71 -24.76
C ALA A 551 20.32 -7.12 -26.04
N TRP A 552 19.35 -7.82 -26.64
CA TRP A 552 18.62 -7.37 -27.84
C TRP A 552 17.49 -6.38 -27.51
N ALA A 553 16.79 -6.58 -26.38
CA ALA A 553 15.67 -5.76 -25.92
C ALA A 553 15.84 -4.24 -26.10
N PRO A 554 16.89 -3.58 -25.54
CA PRO A 554 17.02 -2.13 -25.63
C PRO A 554 17.21 -1.61 -27.07
N TRP A 555 17.78 -2.42 -27.96
CA TRP A 555 17.91 -2.08 -29.38
C TRP A 555 16.60 -2.21 -30.16
N VAL A 556 15.71 -3.13 -29.75
CA VAL A 556 14.34 -3.16 -30.28
C VAL A 556 13.56 -1.93 -29.82
N PHE A 557 13.69 -1.54 -28.55
CA PHE A 557 12.97 -0.38 -27.98
C PHE A 557 13.44 0.94 -28.61
N ALA A 558 14.74 1.08 -28.92
CA ALA A 558 15.27 2.23 -29.65
C ALA A 558 14.74 2.35 -31.10
N LEU A 559 14.09 1.30 -31.65
CA LEU A 559 13.53 1.29 -33.00
C LEU A 559 12.00 1.37 -33.04
N THR A 560 11.27 1.17 -31.93
CA THR A 560 9.80 1.19 -31.94
C THR A 560 9.14 2.53 -32.28
N PRO A 561 9.69 3.72 -31.97
CA PRO A 561 9.04 5.00 -32.28
C PRO A 561 8.74 5.20 -33.77
N GLU A 562 9.67 4.80 -34.64
CA GLU A 562 9.60 5.02 -36.10
C GLU A 562 8.48 4.20 -36.79
N PHE A 563 8.04 3.10 -36.17
CA PHE A 563 6.97 2.26 -36.73
C PHE A 563 5.55 2.73 -36.36
N ALA A 564 5.41 3.83 -35.60
CA ALA A 564 4.15 4.40 -35.11
C ALA A 564 3.27 3.45 -34.27
N VAL A 565 3.76 2.26 -33.88
CA VAL A 565 3.03 1.31 -33.03
C VAL A 565 3.36 1.59 -31.56
N THR A 566 2.58 2.47 -30.95
CA THR A 566 2.77 2.87 -29.54
C THR A 566 2.26 1.80 -28.57
N GLY A 567 3.13 1.37 -27.64
CA GLY A 567 2.73 0.57 -26.48
C GLY A 567 3.74 -0.49 -26.03
N ASN A 568 4.27 -0.33 -24.81
CA ASN A 568 5.28 -1.18 -24.16
C ASN A 568 4.92 -2.68 -24.13
N TRP A 569 3.64 -3.03 -24.26
CA TRP A 569 3.17 -4.42 -24.31
C TRP A 569 3.52 -5.15 -25.62
N LEU A 570 3.66 -4.44 -26.74
CA LEU A 570 4.19 -5.03 -27.97
C LEU A 570 5.65 -5.41 -27.77
N GLU A 571 6.45 -4.49 -27.24
CA GLU A 571 7.86 -4.69 -26.89
C GLU A 571 8.06 -5.88 -25.95
N MET A 572 7.28 -5.98 -24.87
CA MET A 572 7.30 -7.13 -23.96
C MET A 572 6.86 -8.45 -24.65
N SER A 573 5.91 -8.38 -25.59
CA SER A 573 5.50 -9.55 -26.39
C SER A 573 6.62 -10.02 -27.33
N LEU A 574 7.30 -9.09 -28.02
CA LEU A 574 8.42 -9.39 -28.92
C LEU A 574 9.63 -9.96 -28.18
N LEU A 575 9.95 -9.42 -26.99
CA LEU A 575 10.96 -9.95 -26.09
C LEU A 575 10.66 -11.39 -25.66
N LEU A 576 9.38 -11.70 -25.43
CA LEU A 576 8.97 -13.06 -25.06
C LEU A 576 8.98 -14.02 -26.26
N VAL A 577 8.68 -13.54 -27.47
CA VAL A 577 8.85 -14.30 -28.72
C VAL A 577 10.32 -14.63 -29.00
N SER A 578 11.26 -13.69 -28.76
CA SER A 578 12.69 -13.99 -28.90
C SER A 578 13.19 -14.96 -27.83
N ALA A 579 12.69 -14.86 -26.58
CA ALA A 579 12.95 -15.86 -25.54
C ALA A 579 12.39 -17.26 -25.91
N PHE A 580 11.25 -17.34 -26.60
CA PHE A 580 10.73 -18.58 -27.18
C PHE A 580 11.67 -19.13 -28.27
N ALA A 581 12.12 -18.28 -29.20
CA ALA A 581 13.05 -18.67 -30.26
C ALA A 581 14.38 -19.22 -29.70
N VAL A 582 14.90 -18.59 -28.63
CA VAL A 582 16.06 -19.09 -27.87
C VAL A 582 15.78 -20.47 -27.25
N VAL A 583 14.63 -20.70 -26.64
CA VAL A 583 14.26 -22.03 -26.09
C VAL A 583 14.21 -23.09 -27.19
N LEU A 584 13.67 -22.76 -28.37
CA LEU A 584 13.62 -23.67 -29.52
C LEU A 584 15.04 -23.97 -30.04
N ALA A 585 15.88 -22.96 -30.28
CA ALA A 585 17.27 -23.15 -30.71
C ALA A 585 18.07 -23.96 -29.69
N ALA A 586 17.95 -23.64 -28.40
CA ALA A 586 18.61 -24.37 -27.32
C ALA A 586 18.12 -25.82 -27.22
N SER A 587 16.86 -26.13 -27.55
CA SER A 587 16.37 -27.53 -27.59
C SER A 587 16.98 -28.37 -28.71
N VAL A 588 17.58 -27.74 -29.73
CA VAL A 588 18.26 -28.40 -30.86
C VAL A 588 19.78 -28.41 -30.69
N TRP A 589 20.35 -27.40 -30.00
CA TRP A 589 21.80 -27.22 -29.86
C TRP A 589 22.37 -27.64 -28.50
N SER A 590 21.56 -27.63 -27.43
CA SER A 590 22.03 -27.89 -26.07
C SER A 590 21.87 -29.37 -25.66
N PRO A 591 22.91 -30.05 -25.16
CA PRO A 591 22.79 -31.44 -24.71
C PRO A 591 22.02 -31.55 -23.38
N PRO A 592 21.25 -32.64 -23.15
CA PRO A 592 20.58 -32.87 -21.88
C PRO A 592 21.56 -32.88 -20.69
N GLY A 593 21.42 -31.89 -19.80
CA GLY A 593 22.34 -31.69 -18.68
C GLY A 593 23.31 -30.52 -18.84
N SER A 594 23.19 -29.71 -19.88
CA SER A 594 23.87 -28.41 -20.00
C SER A 594 23.63 -27.47 -18.82
N THR A 595 24.49 -26.45 -18.68
CA THR A 595 24.33 -25.33 -17.75
C THR A 595 23.07 -24.51 -18.09
N TRP A 596 22.73 -24.40 -19.38
CA TRP A 596 21.44 -23.91 -19.87
C TRP A 596 20.25 -24.63 -19.21
N HIS A 597 20.19 -25.96 -19.31
CA HIS A 597 19.09 -26.73 -18.72
C HIS A 597 19.18 -26.85 -17.18
N ARG A 598 20.37 -26.76 -16.57
CA ARG A 598 20.51 -26.86 -15.11
C ARG A 598 20.20 -25.55 -14.37
N GLN A 599 20.64 -24.41 -14.90
CA GLN A 599 20.62 -23.13 -14.17
C GLN A 599 19.84 -22.04 -14.89
N ILE A 600 20.16 -21.78 -16.17
CA ILE A 600 19.71 -20.54 -16.85
C ILE A 600 18.21 -20.60 -17.23
N TRP A 601 17.74 -21.68 -17.86
CA TRP A 601 16.32 -21.76 -18.25
C TRP A 601 15.34 -21.73 -17.06
N PRO A 602 15.65 -22.32 -15.88
CA PRO A 602 14.92 -22.05 -14.63
C PRO A 602 14.85 -20.57 -14.21
N VAL A 603 15.92 -19.79 -14.44
CA VAL A 603 15.92 -18.35 -14.18
C VAL A 603 15.00 -17.62 -15.16
N HIS A 604 15.01 -17.95 -16.46
CA HIS A 604 14.03 -17.40 -17.41
C HIS A 604 12.58 -17.72 -17.01
N PHE A 605 12.30 -18.96 -16.60
CA PHE A 605 10.98 -19.32 -16.06
C PHE A 605 10.60 -18.44 -14.87
N GLY A 606 11.53 -18.19 -13.95
CA GLY A 606 11.32 -17.29 -12.81
C GLY A 606 11.06 -15.83 -13.21
N VAL A 607 11.83 -15.28 -14.15
CA VAL A 607 11.69 -13.90 -14.66
C VAL A 607 10.35 -13.73 -15.40
N VAL A 608 10.00 -14.64 -16.30
CA VAL A 608 8.71 -14.60 -17.02
C VAL A 608 7.54 -14.79 -16.05
N SER A 609 7.66 -15.67 -15.04
CA SER A 609 6.65 -15.80 -13.98
C SER A 609 6.47 -14.50 -13.19
N ALA A 610 7.57 -13.80 -12.87
CA ALA A 610 7.53 -12.53 -12.14
C ALA A 610 6.95 -11.38 -12.98
N ALA A 611 7.31 -11.29 -14.26
CA ALA A 611 6.76 -10.29 -15.18
C ALA A 611 5.25 -10.51 -15.43
N LEU A 612 4.82 -11.76 -15.61
CA LEU A 612 3.40 -12.11 -15.69
C LEU A 612 2.66 -11.78 -14.40
N LEU A 613 3.24 -12.15 -13.25
CA LEU A 613 2.67 -11.83 -11.92
C LEU A 613 2.56 -10.31 -11.71
N PHE A 614 3.50 -9.52 -12.22
CA PHE A 614 3.43 -8.06 -12.17
C PHE A 614 2.28 -7.53 -13.02
N ALA A 615 2.15 -7.98 -14.27
CA ALA A 615 1.07 -7.59 -15.18
C ALA A 615 -0.32 -7.83 -14.54
N VAL A 616 -0.59 -9.06 -14.11
CA VAL A 616 -1.92 -9.47 -13.59
C VAL A 616 -2.25 -8.95 -12.19
N LEU A 617 -1.30 -8.32 -11.47
CA LEU A 617 -1.54 -7.74 -10.14
C LEU A 617 -1.44 -6.21 -10.10
N PHE A 618 -0.61 -5.59 -10.94
CA PHE A 618 -0.29 -4.16 -10.85
C PHE A 618 -0.48 -3.37 -12.16
N HIS A 619 -0.62 -4.04 -13.30
CA HIS A 619 -0.70 -3.38 -14.62
C HIS A 619 -1.70 -4.05 -15.57
N ILE A 620 -2.95 -4.18 -15.11
CA ILE A 620 -4.05 -4.81 -15.85
C ILE A 620 -4.65 -3.79 -16.83
N GLU A 621 -4.14 -3.77 -18.05
CA GLU A 621 -4.60 -2.86 -19.11
C GLU A 621 -5.66 -3.49 -20.03
N ARG A 622 -6.59 -2.69 -20.57
CA ARG A 622 -7.58 -3.11 -21.59
C ARG A 622 -7.01 -2.94 -23.00
N GLY A 623 -6.45 -4.00 -23.60
CA GLY A 623 -5.95 -3.96 -24.99
C GLY A 623 -5.57 -5.34 -25.55
N LEU A 624 -5.22 -5.41 -26.83
CA LEU A 624 -4.77 -6.65 -27.47
C LEU A 624 -3.40 -7.09 -26.94
N TRP A 625 -2.38 -6.23 -27.01
CA TRP A 625 -1.01 -6.56 -26.63
C TRP A 625 -0.81 -7.00 -25.16
N PRO A 626 -1.46 -6.41 -24.13
CA PRO A 626 -1.41 -6.93 -22.77
C PRO A 626 -1.90 -8.38 -22.67
N VAL A 627 -3.01 -8.72 -23.35
CA VAL A 627 -3.56 -10.08 -23.36
C VAL A 627 -2.66 -11.04 -24.16
N THR A 628 -2.10 -10.59 -25.29
CA THR A 628 -1.10 -11.35 -26.05
C THR A 628 0.12 -11.70 -25.19
N PHE A 629 0.66 -10.74 -24.44
CA PHE A 629 1.75 -10.97 -23.50
C PHE A 629 1.38 -11.99 -22.41
N GLU A 630 0.21 -11.83 -21.76
CA GLU A 630 -0.27 -12.77 -20.73
C GLU A 630 -0.40 -14.21 -21.25
N VAL A 631 -0.98 -14.38 -22.44
CA VAL A 631 -1.16 -15.69 -23.07
C VAL A 631 0.17 -16.31 -23.50
N LEU A 632 1.08 -15.52 -24.08
CA LEU A 632 2.43 -15.97 -24.43
C LEU A 632 3.23 -16.38 -23.19
N ALA A 633 3.09 -15.66 -22.06
CA ALA A 633 3.81 -15.96 -20.83
C ALA A 633 3.33 -17.27 -20.20
N LEU A 634 2.01 -17.51 -20.18
CA LEU A 634 1.45 -18.80 -19.79
C LEU A 634 1.93 -19.93 -20.72
N ALA A 635 1.97 -19.71 -22.03
CA ALA A 635 2.46 -20.69 -22.99
C ALA A 635 3.96 -21.02 -22.78
N TYR A 636 4.79 -20.01 -22.50
CA TYR A 636 6.22 -20.18 -22.21
C TYR A 636 6.43 -21.02 -20.94
N MET A 637 5.72 -20.66 -19.88
CA MET A 637 5.74 -21.36 -18.59
C MET A 637 5.21 -22.81 -18.71
N ALA A 638 4.14 -23.04 -19.48
CA ALA A 638 3.62 -24.38 -19.76
C ALA A 638 4.62 -25.23 -20.57
N THR A 639 5.32 -24.62 -21.54
CA THR A 639 6.35 -25.28 -22.37
C THR A 639 7.53 -25.76 -21.52
N PHE A 640 7.98 -24.95 -20.55
CA PHE A 640 8.99 -25.35 -19.57
C PHE A 640 8.55 -26.61 -18.79
N VAL A 641 7.32 -26.64 -18.27
CA VAL A 641 6.80 -27.79 -17.51
C VAL A 641 6.65 -29.03 -18.40
N ALA A 642 6.14 -28.88 -19.62
CA ALA A 642 5.93 -29.99 -20.56
C ALA A 642 7.26 -30.67 -20.94
N LEU A 643 8.26 -29.88 -21.35
CA LEU A 643 9.58 -30.38 -21.74
C LEU A 643 10.40 -30.92 -20.56
N ARG A 644 10.14 -30.41 -19.33
CA ARG A 644 10.83 -30.86 -18.10
C ARG A 644 10.05 -31.83 -17.23
N ARG A 645 8.93 -32.40 -17.69
CA ARG A 645 8.01 -33.25 -16.90
C ARG A 645 8.65 -34.34 -16.02
N ASN A 646 9.84 -34.83 -16.39
CA ASN A 646 10.58 -35.87 -15.67
C ASN A 646 11.67 -35.35 -14.70
N SER A 647 11.92 -34.03 -14.60
CA SER A 647 12.96 -33.50 -13.70
C SER A 647 12.42 -33.14 -12.31
N ALA A 648 13.33 -33.12 -11.33
CA ALA A 648 13.07 -32.46 -10.05
C ALA A 648 12.54 -31.03 -10.29
N GLY A 649 11.61 -30.58 -9.43
CA GLY A 649 10.96 -29.27 -9.53
C GLY A 649 9.80 -29.16 -10.54
N ALA A 650 9.63 -30.08 -11.50
CA ALA A 650 8.60 -29.96 -12.53
C ALA A 650 7.17 -29.85 -11.98
N ALA A 651 6.84 -30.60 -10.92
CA ALA A 651 5.56 -30.52 -10.22
C ALA A 651 5.35 -29.19 -9.46
N GLN A 652 6.43 -28.54 -9.00
CA GLN A 652 6.35 -27.22 -8.35
C GLN A 652 6.15 -26.13 -9.40
N ALA A 653 6.90 -26.17 -10.52
CA ALA A 653 6.69 -25.29 -11.65
C ALA A 653 5.25 -25.40 -12.20
N GLY A 654 4.69 -26.61 -12.32
CA GLY A 654 3.30 -26.82 -12.70
C GLY A 654 2.27 -26.13 -11.79
N VAL A 655 2.51 -26.10 -10.47
CA VAL A 655 1.67 -25.33 -9.53
C VAL A 655 1.78 -23.81 -9.77
N VAL A 656 2.98 -23.31 -10.09
CA VAL A 656 3.17 -21.89 -10.46
C VAL A 656 2.39 -21.54 -11.74
N VAL A 657 2.38 -22.40 -12.76
CA VAL A 657 1.58 -22.17 -13.99
C VAL A 657 0.08 -22.15 -13.70
N ILE A 658 -0.42 -23.04 -12.83
CA ILE A 658 -1.84 -23.06 -12.42
C ILE A 658 -2.23 -21.76 -11.70
N ILE A 659 -1.38 -21.27 -10.80
CA ILE A 659 -1.61 -20.00 -10.08
C ILE A 659 -1.57 -18.81 -11.06
N ALA A 660 -0.59 -18.78 -11.98
CA ALA A 660 -0.49 -17.72 -12.98
C ALA A 660 -1.71 -17.69 -13.92
N ALA A 661 -2.17 -18.84 -14.41
CA ALA A 661 -3.35 -18.94 -15.27
C ALA A 661 -4.62 -18.46 -14.56
N PHE A 662 -4.74 -18.77 -13.27
CA PHE A 662 -5.84 -18.28 -12.43
C PHE A 662 -5.82 -16.76 -12.24
N LEU A 663 -4.65 -16.15 -12.05
CA LEU A 663 -4.54 -14.70 -11.93
C LEU A 663 -4.81 -13.98 -13.28
N VAL A 664 -4.46 -14.59 -14.42
CA VAL A 664 -4.91 -14.10 -15.74
C VAL A 664 -6.44 -14.12 -15.84
N VAL A 665 -7.12 -15.19 -15.39
CA VAL A 665 -8.61 -15.22 -15.36
C VAL A 665 -9.19 -14.14 -14.43
N GLN A 666 -8.56 -13.87 -13.29
CA GLN A 666 -8.94 -12.74 -12.43
C GLN A 666 -8.76 -11.38 -13.13
N ALA A 667 -7.66 -11.18 -13.87
CA ALA A 667 -7.44 -9.98 -14.66
C ALA A 667 -8.50 -9.82 -15.77
N MET A 668 -8.95 -10.90 -16.41
CA MET A 668 -10.07 -10.85 -17.36
C MET A 668 -11.41 -10.48 -16.70
N LEU A 669 -11.71 -11.00 -15.50
CA LEU A 669 -12.90 -10.56 -14.75
C LEU A 669 -12.85 -9.07 -14.40
N LEU A 670 -11.67 -8.54 -14.07
CA LEU A 670 -11.50 -7.12 -13.81
C LEU A 670 -11.61 -6.27 -15.09
N ARG A 671 -11.08 -6.74 -16.22
CA ARG A 671 -11.30 -6.10 -17.54
C ARG A 671 -12.79 -6.04 -17.92
N ALA A 672 -13.59 -7.03 -17.52
CA ALA A 672 -15.02 -7.12 -17.85
C ALA A 672 -15.95 -6.36 -16.89
N PHE A 673 -15.68 -6.34 -15.58
CA PHE A 673 -16.59 -5.78 -14.56
C PHE A 673 -15.93 -4.75 -13.61
N GLY A 674 -14.65 -4.43 -13.81
CA GLY A 674 -13.91 -3.40 -13.08
C GLY A 674 -14.33 -1.98 -13.44
N PRO A 675 -13.71 -0.96 -12.81
CA PRO A 675 -13.95 0.43 -13.15
C PRO A 675 -13.50 0.75 -14.58
N ASP A 676 -14.11 1.76 -15.19
CA ASP A 676 -13.78 2.21 -16.54
C ASP A 676 -12.53 3.12 -16.53
N ARG A 677 -11.38 2.47 -16.43
CA ARG A 677 -10.02 3.04 -16.53
C ARG A 677 -9.20 2.26 -17.57
N LEU A 678 -8.22 2.93 -18.18
CA LEU A 678 -7.28 2.33 -19.14
C LEU A 678 -6.41 1.25 -18.47
N ILE A 679 -5.83 1.60 -17.31
CA ILE A 679 -4.94 0.76 -16.50
C ILE A 679 -5.63 0.51 -15.14
N MET A 680 -5.57 -0.73 -14.67
CA MET A 680 -6.12 -1.19 -13.39
C MET A 680 -5.10 -2.05 -12.64
N SER A 681 -5.37 -2.32 -11.37
CA SER A 681 -4.59 -3.19 -10.49
C SER A 681 -5.51 -4.22 -9.79
N ALA A 682 -4.93 -5.24 -9.16
CA ALA A 682 -5.70 -6.15 -8.30
C ALA A 682 -6.36 -5.45 -7.10
N ALA A 683 -5.95 -4.22 -6.75
CA ALA A 683 -6.67 -3.41 -5.75
C ALA A 683 -8.00 -2.85 -6.30
N ASP A 684 -8.15 -2.70 -7.61
CA ASP A 684 -9.40 -2.21 -8.24
C ASP A 684 -10.52 -3.26 -8.25
N ILE A 685 -10.23 -4.51 -7.85
CA ILE A 685 -11.23 -5.52 -7.46
C ILE A 685 -12.15 -4.96 -6.34
N LEU A 686 -11.64 -4.05 -5.50
CA LEU A 686 -12.41 -3.36 -4.45
C LEU A 686 -13.38 -2.28 -4.97
N GLN A 687 -13.36 -2.00 -6.29
CA GLN A 687 -14.20 -1.06 -7.04
C GLN A 687 -14.96 -1.76 -8.20
N MET A 688 -14.88 -3.10 -8.29
CA MET A 688 -15.54 -3.92 -9.30
C MET A 688 -17.05 -3.98 -9.05
N LYS A 689 -17.87 -4.03 -10.11
CA LYS A 689 -19.35 -4.09 -10.02
C LYS A 689 -19.88 -5.40 -9.38
N LEU A 690 -19.07 -6.47 -9.36
CA LEU A 690 -19.41 -7.79 -8.81
C LEU A 690 -18.21 -8.38 -8.01
N PRO A 691 -17.82 -7.79 -6.86
CA PRO A 691 -16.61 -8.18 -6.13
C PRO A 691 -16.69 -9.59 -5.51
N ALA A 692 -17.91 -10.09 -5.31
CA ALA A 692 -18.18 -11.45 -4.85
C ALA A 692 -17.87 -12.52 -5.93
N ALA A 693 -17.90 -12.18 -7.23
CA ALA A 693 -17.55 -13.12 -8.30
C ALA A 693 -16.08 -13.59 -8.20
N VAL A 694 -15.18 -12.66 -7.82
CA VAL A 694 -13.78 -12.99 -7.54
C VAL A 694 -13.64 -13.85 -6.28
N SER A 695 -14.44 -13.61 -5.24
CA SER A 695 -14.48 -14.48 -4.06
C SER A 695 -14.94 -15.89 -4.39
N LEU A 696 -15.97 -16.05 -5.23
CA LEU A 696 -16.45 -17.37 -5.69
C LEU A 696 -15.40 -18.09 -6.55
N LEU A 697 -14.66 -17.36 -7.40
CA LEU A 697 -13.52 -17.88 -8.16
C LEU A 697 -12.38 -18.37 -7.23
N TRP A 698 -12.05 -17.61 -6.17
CA TRP A 698 -11.08 -18.03 -5.16
C TRP A 698 -11.55 -19.24 -4.36
N ALA A 699 -12.84 -19.28 -4.00
CA ALA A 699 -13.45 -20.39 -3.27
C ALA A 699 -13.41 -21.69 -4.08
N SER A 700 -13.74 -21.63 -5.37
CA SER A 700 -13.77 -22.80 -6.26
C SER A 700 -12.36 -23.36 -6.55
N LEU A 701 -11.35 -22.50 -6.77
CA LEU A 701 -9.96 -22.96 -6.87
C LEU A 701 -9.48 -23.58 -5.54
N GLY A 702 -9.79 -22.96 -4.41
CA GLY A 702 -9.41 -23.49 -3.09
C GLY A 702 -10.02 -24.86 -2.82
N ALA A 703 -11.31 -25.03 -3.13
CA ALA A 703 -12.00 -26.32 -3.07
C ALA A 703 -11.39 -27.35 -4.04
N GLY A 704 -11.12 -26.96 -5.30
CA GLY A 704 -10.51 -27.82 -6.31
C GLY A 704 -9.12 -28.31 -5.93
N LEU A 705 -8.27 -27.43 -5.38
CA LEU A 705 -6.93 -27.77 -4.87
C LEU A 705 -7.00 -28.70 -3.64
N ALA A 706 -7.97 -28.48 -2.73
CA ALA A 706 -8.19 -29.36 -1.60
C ALA A 706 -8.64 -30.76 -2.03
N TRP A 707 -9.59 -30.84 -2.97
CA TRP A 707 -10.12 -32.09 -3.53
C TRP A 707 -9.07 -32.83 -4.38
N TRP A 708 -8.31 -32.14 -5.23
CA TRP A 708 -7.19 -32.75 -5.94
C TRP A 708 -6.11 -33.24 -4.97
N GLY A 709 -5.78 -32.45 -3.95
CA GLY A 709 -4.84 -32.80 -2.90
C GLY A 709 -5.22 -34.04 -2.09
N SER A 710 -6.52 -34.30 -1.88
CA SER A 710 -6.99 -35.57 -1.27
C SER A 710 -6.77 -36.77 -2.21
N HIS A 711 -7.07 -36.61 -3.51
CA HIS A 711 -6.94 -37.67 -4.51
C HIS A 711 -5.49 -38.08 -4.77
N VAL A 712 -4.58 -37.13 -5.01
CA VAL A 712 -3.14 -37.42 -5.18
C VAL A 712 -2.38 -37.58 -3.85
N LYS A 713 -3.11 -37.65 -2.72
CA LYS A 713 -2.60 -37.82 -1.35
C LYS A 713 -1.54 -36.77 -0.93
N SER A 714 -1.54 -35.60 -1.57
CA SER A 714 -0.57 -34.53 -1.36
C SER A 714 -1.06 -33.58 -0.28
N ARG A 715 -0.55 -33.77 0.95
CA ARG A 715 -0.87 -32.89 2.10
C ARG A 715 -0.52 -31.42 1.82
N GLY A 716 0.51 -31.15 1.01
CA GLY A 716 0.91 -29.79 0.61
C GLY A 716 -0.12 -29.09 -0.29
N GLN A 717 -0.56 -29.76 -1.36
CA GLN A 717 -1.61 -29.23 -2.25
C GLN A 717 -2.96 -29.11 -1.51
N TRP A 718 -3.29 -30.10 -0.67
CA TRP A 718 -4.46 -30.04 0.20
C TRP A 718 -4.41 -28.78 1.11
N SER A 719 -3.27 -28.54 1.77
CA SER A 719 -3.10 -27.36 2.64
C SER A 719 -3.11 -26.02 1.88
N ALA A 720 -2.67 -25.99 0.61
CA ALA A 720 -2.71 -24.78 -0.22
C ALA A 720 -4.15 -24.40 -0.61
N GLY A 721 -4.97 -25.38 -1.04
CA GLY A 721 -6.39 -25.15 -1.30
C GLY A 721 -7.16 -24.69 -0.06
N VAL A 722 -6.85 -25.31 1.08
CA VAL A 722 -7.32 -24.95 2.42
C VAL A 722 -6.95 -23.52 2.82
N ALA A 723 -5.71 -23.08 2.56
CA ALA A 723 -5.28 -21.71 2.86
C ALA A 723 -6.00 -20.69 1.97
N LEU A 724 -6.19 -20.99 0.67
CA LEU A 724 -6.95 -20.13 -0.25
C LEU A 724 -8.44 -20.03 0.14
N LEU A 725 -9.06 -21.13 0.58
CA LEU A 725 -10.41 -21.11 1.15
C LEU A 725 -10.47 -20.17 2.37
N ALA A 726 -9.57 -20.34 3.34
CA ALA A 726 -9.52 -19.50 4.54
C ALA A 726 -9.32 -18.00 4.22
N LEU A 727 -8.44 -17.68 3.26
CA LEU A 727 -8.25 -16.32 2.75
C LEU A 727 -9.52 -15.78 2.08
N THR A 728 -10.27 -16.61 1.38
CA THR A 728 -11.54 -16.24 0.73
C THR A 728 -12.62 -15.92 1.76
N ALA A 729 -12.77 -16.75 2.80
CA ALA A 729 -13.66 -16.46 3.92
C ALA A 729 -13.31 -15.13 4.61
N LEU A 730 -12.01 -14.83 4.75
CA LEU A 730 -11.53 -13.57 5.30
C LEU A 730 -11.88 -12.38 4.39
N LYS A 731 -11.71 -12.47 3.06
CA LYS A 731 -12.14 -11.42 2.11
C LYS A 731 -13.65 -11.17 2.21
N LEU A 732 -14.44 -12.25 2.19
CA LEU A 732 -15.90 -12.17 2.26
C LEU A 732 -16.36 -11.41 3.52
N VAL A 733 -15.84 -11.77 4.70
CA VAL A 733 -16.22 -11.15 5.97
C VAL A 733 -15.64 -9.74 6.16
N LEU A 734 -14.44 -9.43 5.67
CA LEU A 734 -13.81 -8.11 5.88
C LEU A 734 -14.19 -7.04 4.84
N ARG A 735 -14.67 -7.43 3.65
CA ARG A 735 -14.95 -6.48 2.56
C ARG A 735 -16.31 -6.69 1.92
N ASP A 736 -16.62 -7.91 1.50
CA ASP A 736 -17.86 -8.19 0.75
C ASP A 736 -19.09 -8.15 1.70
N PHE A 737 -18.88 -8.23 3.01
CA PHE A 737 -19.86 -8.00 4.08
C PHE A 737 -20.17 -6.51 4.35
N GLY A 738 -19.48 -5.57 3.71
CA GLY A 738 -19.68 -4.14 3.95
C GLY A 738 -21.07 -3.66 3.51
N ASP A 739 -21.52 -4.11 2.35
CA ASP A 739 -22.74 -3.65 1.68
C ASP A 739 -23.90 -4.63 1.99
N LEU A 740 -24.30 -4.68 3.27
CA LEU A 740 -25.34 -5.57 3.82
C LEU A 740 -26.74 -5.34 3.24
N ASP A 741 -26.94 -4.25 2.51
CA ASP A 741 -28.23 -3.88 1.93
C ASP A 741 -28.43 -4.51 0.53
N GLN A 742 -27.41 -5.22 0.01
CA GLN A 742 -27.47 -5.98 -1.23
C GLN A 742 -27.64 -7.48 -0.98
N LEU A 743 -28.81 -8.02 -1.35
CA LEU A 743 -29.15 -9.45 -1.22
C LEU A 743 -28.11 -10.39 -1.86
N GLY A 744 -27.49 -9.97 -2.97
CA GLY A 744 -26.44 -10.74 -3.66
C GLY A 744 -25.21 -11.04 -2.79
N ASN A 745 -24.79 -10.10 -1.94
CA ASN A 745 -23.65 -10.28 -1.04
C ASN A 745 -23.99 -11.25 0.10
N ILE A 746 -25.21 -11.16 0.64
CA ILE A 746 -25.74 -12.08 1.66
C ILE A 746 -25.79 -13.52 1.10
N LEU A 747 -26.33 -13.69 -0.12
CA LEU A 747 -26.39 -14.99 -0.79
C LEU A 747 -25.01 -15.56 -1.13
N ALA A 748 -24.05 -14.71 -1.54
CA ALA A 748 -22.67 -15.13 -1.79
C ALA A 748 -21.97 -15.64 -0.51
N LEU A 749 -22.21 -14.98 0.64
CA LEU A 749 -21.67 -15.40 1.93
C LEU A 749 -22.25 -16.75 2.39
N ILE A 750 -23.57 -16.94 2.21
CA ILE A 750 -24.25 -18.21 2.49
C ILE A 750 -23.72 -19.32 1.56
N GLY A 751 -23.58 -19.05 0.26
CA GLY A 751 -23.04 -19.98 -0.73
C GLY A 751 -21.60 -20.40 -0.41
N ALA A 752 -20.75 -19.46 0.04
CA ALA A 752 -19.42 -19.77 0.52
C ALA A 752 -19.44 -20.64 1.79
N GLY A 753 -20.34 -20.36 2.75
CA GLY A 753 -20.55 -21.19 3.94
C GLY A 753 -20.94 -22.64 3.59
N LEU A 754 -21.82 -22.83 2.61
CA LEU A 754 -22.21 -24.14 2.08
C LEU A 754 -21.03 -24.85 1.38
N LEU A 755 -20.23 -24.13 0.56
CA LEU A 755 -19.05 -24.70 -0.08
C LEU A 755 -18.00 -25.16 0.94
N PHE A 756 -17.81 -24.41 2.04
CA PHE A 756 -16.94 -24.81 3.14
C PHE A 756 -17.40 -26.12 3.81
N LEU A 757 -18.72 -26.30 3.98
CA LEU A 757 -19.29 -27.57 4.48
C LEU A 757 -19.13 -28.72 3.46
N ALA A 758 -19.23 -28.45 2.17
CA ALA A 758 -18.98 -29.45 1.14
C ALA A 758 -17.50 -29.90 1.13
N VAL A 759 -16.54 -28.97 1.22
CA VAL A 759 -15.11 -29.30 1.32
C VAL A 759 -14.82 -30.07 2.62
N ALA A 760 -15.46 -29.71 3.73
CA ALA A 760 -15.38 -30.42 5.00
C ALA A 760 -15.86 -31.89 4.96
N TRP A 761 -16.61 -32.27 3.92
CA TRP A 761 -17.13 -33.61 3.67
C TRP A 761 -16.33 -34.36 2.58
N PHE A 762 -16.12 -33.73 1.43
CA PHE A 762 -15.54 -34.38 0.24
C PHE A 762 -14.01 -34.31 0.13
N ALA A 763 -13.32 -33.49 0.91
CA ALA A 763 -11.86 -33.34 0.87
C ALA A 763 -11.18 -33.67 2.22
N PRO A 764 -11.26 -34.93 2.70
CA PRO A 764 -10.60 -35.33 3.95
C PRO A 764 -9.07 -35.19 3.87
N ILE A 765 -8.44 -34.92 5.01
CA ILE A 765 -6.98 -34.74 5.14
C ILE A 765 -6.25 -36.02 4.70
N PRO A 766 -5.30 -35.96 3.73
CA PRO A 766 -4.51 -37.13 3.36
C PRO A 766 -3.74 -37.69 4.57
N ALA A 767 -3.78 -39.00 4.76
CA ALA A 767 -3.03 -39.67 5.82
C ALA A 767 -1.54 -39.29 5.80
N ALA A 768 -0.91 -39.21 6.97
CA ALA A 768 0.54 -39.03 7.04
C ALA A 768 1.24 -40.30 6.55
N ALA A 769 2.33 -40.16 5.81
CA ALA A 769 3.20 -41.29 5.51
C ALA A 769 3.72 -41.91 6.82
N PRO A 770 3.84 -43.25 6.91
CA PRO A 770 4.31 -43.91 8.13
C PRO A 770 5.74 -43.44 8.45
N ARG A 771 6.02 -43.25 9.74
CA ARG A 771 7.26 -42.62 10.23
C ARG A 771 8.52 -43.28 9.67
N SER A 772 8.53 -44.60 9.61
CA SER A 772 9.60 -45.43 9.03
C SER A 772 9.94 -45.10 7.57
N GLN A 773 8.96 -44.76 6.71
CA GLN A 773 9.25 -44.30 5.34
C GLN A 773 9.79 -42.86 5.30
N GLN A 774 9.49 -42.06 6.32
CA GLN A 774 9.94 -40.66 6.42
C GLN A 774 11.35 -40.58 7.03
N GLU A 775 11.65 -41.47 7.98
CA GLU A 775 12.98 -41.73 8.53
C GLU A 775 13.89 -42.37 7.46
N ALA A 776 13.47 -43.47 6.81
CA ALA A 776 14.25 -44.08 5.71
C ALA A 776 14.52 -43.12 4.54
N ARG A 777 13.59 -42.23 4.19
CA ARG A 777 13.86 -41.17 3.19
C ARG A 777 14.82 -40.09 3.68
N ARG A 778 14.84 -39.78 4.98
CA ARG A 778 15.81 -38.85 5.60
C ARG A 778 17.20 -39.45 5.76
N GLU A 779 17.32 -40.77 5.88
CA GLU A 779 18.59 -41.50 5.93
C GLU A 779 19.14 -41.79 4.52
N ALA A 780 18.27 -42.13 3.56
CA ALA A 780 18.67 -42.35 2.18
C ALA A 780 19.18 -41.07 1.48
N ALA A 781 18.65 -39.89 1.81
CA ALA A 781 19.08 -38.62 1.22
C ALA A 781 20.58 -38.30 1.43
N PRO A 782 21.14 -38.29 2.65
CA PRO A 782 22.58 -38.13 2.86
C PRO A 782 23.40 -39.36 2.44
N ALA A 783 22.82 -40.57 2.45
CA ALA A 783 23.52 -41.76 1.96
C ALA A 783 23.79 -41.69 0.45
N ALA A 784 22.79 -41.28 -0.35
CA ALA A 784 22.97 -41.05 -1.78
C ALA A 784 24.02 -39.97 -2.07
N ALA A 785 23.98 -38.85 -1.33
CA ALA A 785 24.97 -37.77 -1.46
C ALA A 785 26.40 -38.20 -1.09
N ARG A 786 26.57 -39.23 -0.23
CA ARG A 786 27.90 -39.81 0.09
C ARG A 786 28.41 -40.78 -0.98
N MET A 787 27.54 -41.38 -1.79
CA MET A 787 27.96 -42.28 -2.89
C MET A 787 28.43 -41.54 -4.14
N GLU A 788 28.13 -40.24 -4.29
CA GLU A 788 28.61 -39.41 -5.40
C GLU A 788 29.94 -38.67 -5.12
N ALA A 789 30.43 -38.71 -3.88
CA ALA A 789 31.72 -38.12 -3.50
C ALA A 789 32.90 -39.08 -3.78
N PRO A 790 34.03 -38.62 -4.32
CA PRO A 790 35.23 -39.46 -4.46
C PRO A 790 35.82 -39.78 -3.08
N PRO A 791 36.45 -40.96 -2.90
CA PRO A 791 37.08 -41.32 -1.63
C PRO A 791 38.25 -40.39 -1.31
N SER A 792 38.29 -39.89 -0.07
CA SER A 792 39.42 -39.13 0.46
C SER A 792 40.67 -40.01 0.57
N PRO A 793 41.88 -39.49 0.28
CA PRO A 793 43.12 -40.26 0.47
C PRO A 793 43.34 -40.61 1.95
N PRO A 794 44.06 -41.70 2.25
CA PRO A 794 44.42 -42.05 3.62
C PRO A 794 45.37 -41.00 4.22
N PRO A 795 45.35 -40.79 5.55
CA PRO A 795 46.27 -39.87 6.21
C PRO A 795 47.71 -40.36 6.09
N LEU A 796 48.63 -39.41 5.90
CA LEU A 796 50.08 -39.65 6.03
C LEU A 796 50.41 -40.04 7.47
N LYS A 797 51.39 -40.92 7.64
CA LYS A 797 52.01 -41.22 8.93
C LYS A 797 53.26 -40.36 9.09
N ASP A 798 53.27 -39.49 10.09
CA ASP A 798 54.47 -38.78 10.52
C ASP A 798 55.24 -39.65 11.53
N ASP A 799 56.13 -40.51 11.04
CA ASP A 799 57.07 -41.28 11.87
C ASP A 799 58.28 -40.40 12.26
N TYR A 800 58.23 -39.73 13.42
CA TYR A 800 59.42 -39.30 14.16
C TYR A 800 59.27 -39.58 15.66
N ALA A 801 60.36 -40.05 16.27
CA ALA A 801 60.31 -40.79 17.53
C ALA A 801 60.43 -39.92 18.80
N GLN A 802 59.87 -40.42 19.90
CA GLN A 802 60.42 -40.21 21.25
C GLN A 802 60.08 -41.35 22.23
N THR A 803 61.12 -42.13 22.54
CA THR A 803 61.44 -42.84 23.81
C THR A 803 60.36 -43.14 24.85
N GLN A 804 60.21 -44.42 25.22
CA GLN A 804 59.71 -44.86 26.54
C GLN A 804 60.77 -44.64 27.65
N PRO A 805 60.38 -44.73 28.94
CA PRO A 805 60.48 -46.02 29.64
C PRO A 805 59.23 -46.41 30.50
N GLY A 806 59.07 -47.70 30.82
CA GLY A 806 58.10 -48.24 31.81
C GLY A 806 58.79 -48.56 33.16
N PRO A 807 58.41 -49.60 33.94
CA PRO A 807 57.28 -50.55 33.81
C PRO A 807 56.53 -50.78 35.18
N LEU A 808 56.07 -52.02 35.48
CA LEU A 808 55.47 -52.54 36.76
C LEU A 808 53.96 -52.21 37.01
N GLU A 809 53.10 -53.04 37.65
CA GLU A 809 53.18 -54.45 38.13
C GLU A 809 51.78 -55.11 38.41
N ARG A 810 51.76 -56.46 38.48
CA ARG A 810 50.88 -57.46 39.19
C ARG A 810 49.39 -57.17 39.54
N GLY A 811 48.51 -58.19 39.35
CA GLY A 811 47.16 -58.33 39.95
C GLY A 811 47.17 -59.17 41.27
N PRO A 812 46.14 -59.99 41.64
CA PRO A 812 44.84 -60.30 40.99
C PRO A 812 43.63 -60.42 42.00
N ALA A 813 42.61 -61.25 41.66
CA ALA A 813 41.55 -61.86 42.53
C ALA A 813 40.34 -60.99 43.01
N ALA A 814 39.16 -61.51 43.38
CA ALA A 814 38.44 -62.78 43.05
C ALA A 814 36.98 -62.77 43.63
N VAL A 815 36.24 -63.90 43.46
CA VAL A 815 35.05 -64.37 44.22
C VAL A 815 33.64 -63.88 43.79
N SER A 816 32.80 -64.87 43.44
CA SER A 816 31.31 -64.87 43.51
C SER A 816 30.88 -65.87 44.59
N PRO A 817 29.62 -65.90 45.12
CA PRO A 817 28.59 -66.75 44.49
C PRO A 817 27.08 -66.47 44.84
N PHE A 818 26.18 -67.30 44.26
CA PHE A 818 24.89 -67.82 44.81
C PHE A 818 23.62 -66.91 44.88
N GLU A 819 22.35 -67.38 44.70
CA GLU A 819 21.80 -68.75 44.45
C GLU A 819 20.34 -68.83 43.84
N LYS A 820 20.06 -69.87 42.99
CA LYS A 820 18.80 -70.61 42.59
C LYS A 820 17.49 -69.84 42.20
N THR A 821 16.55 -70.33 41.37
CA THR A 821 16.16 -71.68 40.80
C THR A 821 15.41 -71.46 39.41
N ALA A 822 14.77 -72.36 38.62
CA ALA A 822 14.41 -73.81 38.66
C ALA A 822 14.09 -74.44 37.26
N VAL A 823 14.34 -75.76 37.16
CA VAL A 823 13.67 -76.93 36.50
C VAL A 823 12.35 -76.69 35.69
N ILE A 824 12.04 -77.31 34.51
CA ILE A 824 11.97 -78.75 34.11
C ILE A 824 12.12 -79.04 32.57
N ALA A 825 12.88 -80.10 32.20
CA ALA A 825 12.86 -81.03 31.01
C ALA A 825 12.86 -80.52 29.52
N ALA A 826 13.37 -81.28 28.50
CA ALA A 826 14.35 -82.39 28.42
C ALA A 826 14.75 -82.76 26.94
N ALA A 827 15.94 -83.38 26.76
CA ALA A 827 16.38 -84.34 25.70
C ALA A 827 16.47 -83.92 24.19
N ALA A 828 17.35 -84.47 23.33
CA ALA A 828 18.65 -85.17 23.49
C ALA A 828 19.42 -85.39 22.15
N ALA A 829 20.78 -85.37 22.18
CA ALA A 829 21.76 -86.08 21.30
C ALA A 829 21.87 -85.74 19.76
N PRO A 830 23.00 -86.05 19.07
CA PRO A 830 24.42 -85.94 19.47
C PRO A 830 25.45 -85.44 18.40
N ALA A 831 26.63 -84.97 18.87
CA ALA A 831 28.01 -85.14 18.32
C ALA A 831 28.59 -84.40 17.07
N ALA A 832 29.90 -84.09 17.19
CA ALA A 832 31.01 -84.19 16.20
C ALA A 832 31.37 -83.10 15.14
N THR A 833 32.15 -82.09 15.58
CA THR A 833 33.51 -81.72 15.05
C THR A 833 33.71 -81.42 13.51
N PRO A 834 34.96 -81.35 12.93
CA PRO A 834 35.64 -80.04 12.71
C PRO A 834 36.16 -79.80 11.27
N ALA A 835 37.12 -78.86 11.10
CA ALA A 835 37.71 -78.43 9.82
C ALA A 835 38.81 -79.35 9.24
N GLY A 836 39.16 -79.19 7.95
CA GLY A 836 40.36 -79.77 7.36
C GLY A 836 40.58 -79.52 5.85
N PHE A 837 41.85 -79.26 5.49
CA PHE A 837 42.60 -79.44 4.22
C PHE A 837 41.85 -79.76 2.90
N ALA A 838 42.07 -79.12 1.74
CA ALA A 838 43.28 -78.63 1.05
C ALA A 838 44.06 -79.67 0.21
N SER A 839 43.80 -79.70 -1.11
CA SER A 839 44.71 -80.21 -2.14
C SER A 839 44.34 -79.72 -3.56
N ALA A 840 45.34 -79.34 -4.35
CA ALA A 840 45.30 -79.27 -5.82
C ALA A 840 45.69 -80.68 -6.38
N PRO A 841 45.79 -80.98 -7.70
CA PRO A 841 45.76 -80.14 -8.91
C PRO A 841 44.56 -80.55 -9.84
N ALA A 842 44.48 -80.31 -11.15
CA ALA A 842 45.47 -79.86 -12.14
C ALA A 842 44.89 -79.04 -13.31
N ALA A 843 45.78 -78.73 -14.25
CA ALA A 843 45.61 -77.86 -15.40
C ALA A 843 45.21 -78.59 -16.71
N VAL A 844 44.45 -77.89 -17.56
CA VAL A 844 44.83 -77.59 -18.96
C VAL A 844 44.49 -76.12 -19.23
N ALA A 845 45.31 -75.40 -19.98
CA ALA A 845 45.04 -74.03 -20.43
C ALA A 845 44.99 -73.97 -21.97
N PRO A 846 44.29 -72.98 -22.57
CA PRO A 846 45.03 -71.79 -22.99
C PRO A 846 44.30 -70.42 -22.87
N ARG A 847 45.08 -69.36 -22.63
CA ARG A 847 45.17 -68.06 -23.37
C ARG A 847 43.96 -67.63 -24.26
N VAL A 848 43.48 -66.36 -24.31
CA VAL A 848 44.01 -65.02 -23.91
C VAL A 848 42.85 -63.98 -23.70
N GLU A 849 43.10 -62.93 -22.88
CA GLU A 849 42.46 -61.58 -22.80
C GLU A 849 41.01 -61.31 -22.30
N HIS A 850 40.74 -60.01 -22.05
CA HIS A 850 39.62 -59.45 -21.26
C HIS A 850 38.53 -58.77 -22.11
N ALA A 851 37.26 -58.89 -21.70
CA ALA A 851 36.31 -57.77 -21.53
C ALA A 851 35.01 -58.23 -20.85
N ALA A 852 34.39 -57.41 -19.99
CA ALA A 852 33.21 -57.80 -19.21
C ALA A 852 31.88 -57.20 -19.71
N SER A 853 30.87 -58.07 -19.84
CA SER A 853 29.43 -57.83 -19.67
C SER A 853 28.70 -56.71 -20.44
N ARG A 854 28.06 -57.10 -21.54
CA ARG A 854 26.74 -56.65 -22.06
C ARG A 854 26.10 -57.84 -22.82
N PRO A 855 24.80 -57.85 -23.15
CA PRO A 855 23.73 -56.89 -22.86
C PRO A 855 22.51 -57.52 -22.13
N VAL A 856 21.44 -56.74 -21.91
CA VAL A 856 20.06 -57.26 -21.82
C VAL A 856 19.17 -56.45 -22.77
N THR A 857 18.47 -57.13 -23.68
CA THR A 857 17.75 -56.52 -24.80
C THR A 857 16.24 -56.44 -24.60
N ARG A 858 15.78 -55.26 -24.15
CA ARG A 858 14.61 -54.52 -24.68
C ARG A 858 13.44 -55.37 -25.23
N ALA A 859 12.51 -55.78 -24.35
CA ALA A 859 11.13 -56.11 -24.73
C ALA A 859 10.18 -54.93 -24.40
N LYS A 860 9.11 -54.73 -25.18
CA LYS A 860 8.12 -53.68 -24.96
C LYS A 860 7.09 -54.12 -23.91
N ALA A 861 6.87 -53.31 -22.88
CA ALA A 861 5.66 -53.35 -22.05
C ALA A 861 4.90 -52.02 -22.22
N ALA A 862 3.58 -52.08 -22.41
CA ALA A 862 2.75 -50.88 -22.56
C ALA A 862 2.43 -50.27 -21.19
N ALA A 863 2.53 -48.94 -21.08
CA ALA A 863 2.10 -48.20 -19.89
C ALA A 863 0.63 -47.78 -20.02
N PRO A 864 -0.16 -47.80 -18.93
CA PRO A 864 -1.58 -47.42 -18.98
C PRO A 864 -1.76 -45.91 -19.24
N ALA A 865 -2.74 -45.57 -20.07
CA ALA A 865 -3.01 -44.19 -20.47
C ALA A 865 -3.74 -43.40 -19.37
N GLY A 866 -2.98 -42.85 -18.42
CA GLY A 866 -3.47 -41.82 -17.49
C GLY A 866 -3.71 -40.50 -18.22
N GLY A 867 -4.87 -40.37 -18.86
CA GLY A 867 -5.19 -39.25 -19.75
C GLY A 867 -5.25 -37.89 -19.06
N PHE A 868 -4.33 -36.99 -19.41
CA PHE A 868 -4.48 -35.56 -19.14
C PHE A 868 -5.64 -35.04 -20.00
N ASN A 869 -6.76 -34.69 -19.35
CA ASN A 869 -8.04 -34.58 -20.05
C ASN A 869 -8.21 -33.24 -20.77
N TRP A 870 -7.67 -33.15 -22.00
CA TRP A 870 -7.78 -31.98 -22.88
C TRP A 870 -9.22 -31.51 -23.11
N LEU A 871 -10.22 -32.39 -22.99
CA LEU A 871 -11.64 -32.02 -22.99
C LEU A 871 -11.98 -30.95 -21.95
N LEU A 872 -11.34 -30.94 -20.77
CA LEU A 872 -11.65 -29.96 -19.72
C LEU A 872 -11.13 -28.55 -20.07
N VAL A 873 -10.02 -28.47 -20.83
CA VAL A 873 -9.51 -27.20 -21.40
C VAL A 873 -10.35 -26.78 -22.61
N LEU A 874 -10.77 -27.71 -23.46
CA LEU A 874 -11.55 -27.42 -24.67
C LEU A 874 -13.02 -27.05 -24.35
N VAL A 875 -13.69 -27.79 -23.46
CA VAL A 875 -15.11 -27.56 -23.10
C VAL A 875 -15.32 -26.26 -22.32
N ILE A 876 -14.29 -25.75 -21.64
CA ILE A 876 -14.35 -24.43 -20.96
C ILE A 876 -13.73 -23.33 -21.82
N GLY A 877 -12.56 -23.58 -22.41
CA GLY A 877 -11.80 -22.58 -23.17
C GLY A 877 -12.35 -22.28 -24.56
N LEU A 878 -12.92 -23.26 -25.27
CA LEU A 878 -13.44 -23.02 -26.62
C LEU A 878 -14.72 -22.19 -26.61
N PRO A 879 -15.73 -22.43 -25.75
CA PRO A 879 -16.91 -21.55 -25.66
C PRO A 879 -16.55 -20.16 -25.15
N LEU A 880 -15.59 -20.03 -24.23
CA LEU A 880 -15.15 -18.73 -23.73
C LEU A 880 -14.36 -17.95 -24.81
N GLY A 881 -13.50 -18.61 -25.58
CA GLY A 881 -12.82 -18.02 -26.73
C GLY A 881 -13.77 -17.60 -27.85
N LEU A 882 -14.80 -18.42 -28.13
CA LEU A 882 -15.87 -18.07 -29.07
C LEU A 882 -16.77 -16.94 -28.55
N ALA A 883 -17.01 -16.84 -27.24
CA ALA A 883 -17.70 -15.72 -26.63
C ALA A 883 -16.87 -14.41 -26.72
N VAL A 884 -15.55 -14.48 -26.47
CA VAL A 884 -14.65 -13.33 -26.64
C VAL A 884 -14.58 -12.89 -28.10
N LEU A 885 -14.41 -13.82 -29.05
CA LEU A 885 -14.41 -13.51 -30.48
C LEU A 885 -15.77 -12.98 -30.96
N GLY A 886 -16.88 -13.56 -30.50
CA GLY A 886 -18.23 -13.09 -30.82
C GLY A 886 -18.53 -11.71 -30.26
N GLN A 887 -18.13 -11.45 -29.00
CA GLN A 887 -18.29 -10.13 -28.37
C GLN A 887 -17.37 -9.08 -29.00
N GLN A 888 -16.13 -9.43 -29.35
CA GLN A 888 -15.24 -8.56 -30.12
C GLN A 888 -15.81 -8.27 -31.52
N TRP A 889 -16.35 -9.27 -32.23
CA TRP A 889 -17.00 -9.09 -33.54
C TRP A 889 -18.24 -8.19 -33.45
N LEU A 890 -19.04 -8.31 -32.39
CA LEU A 890 -20.17 -7.42 -32.11
C LEU A 890 -19.72 -6.00 -31.79
N THR A 891 -18.70 -5.80 -30.94
CA THR A 891 -18.18 -4.46 -30.66
C THR A 891 -17.47 -3.85 -31.87
N HIS A 892 -16.81 -4.66 -32.71
CA HIS A 892 -16.11 -4.18 -33.91
C HIS A 892 -17.07 -3.87 -35.06
N ARG A 893 -18.25 -4.54 -35.11
CA ARG A 893 -19.40 -4.06 -35.90
C ARG A 893 -19.97 -2.76 -35.35
N GLY A 894 -20.13 -2.65 -34.04
CA GLY A 894 -20.59 -1.43 -33.37
C GLY A 894 -19.70 -0.22 -33.66
N THR A 895 -18.37 -0.37 -33.55
CA THR A 895 -17.42 0.69 -33.91
C THR A 895 -17.36 0.93 -35.41
N ARG A 896 -17.46 -0.10 -36.27
CA ARG A 896 -17.55 0.14 -37.73
C ARG A 896 -18.78 0.94 -38.10
N HIS A 897 -19.98 0.57 -37.66
CA HIS A 897 -21.19 1.36 -37.96
C HIS A 897 -21.16 2.75 -37.32
N ALA A 898 -20.55 2.92 -36.13
CA ALA A 898 -20.34 4.26 -35.57
C ALA A 898 -19.35 5.10 -36.39
N ILE A 899 -18.28 4.51 -36.92
CA ILE A 899 -17.29 5.19 -37.76
C ILE A 899 -17.82 5.44 -39.17
N GLU A 900 -18.54 4.49 -39.76
CA GLU A 900 -19.21 4.62 -41.07
C GLU A 900 -20.30 5.71 -41.02
N ALA A 901 -21.13 5.73 -39.96
CA ALA A 901 -22.12 6.79 -39.76
C ALA A 901 -21.47 8.15 -39.48
N LYS A 902 -20.35 8.18 -38.73
CA LYS A 902 -19.63 9.43 -38.44
C LYS A 902 -18.91 9.97 -39.69
N LEU A 903 -18.26 9.12 -40.48
CA LEU A 903 -17.63 9.48 -41.76
C LEU A 903 -18.67 9.93 -42.79
N ALA A 904 -19.82 9.25 -42.89
CA ALA A 904 -20.91 9.69 -43.77
C ALA A 904 -21.52 11.04 -43.31
N GLY A 905 -21.64 11.25 -42.00
CA GLY A 905 -22.04 12.54 -41.42
C GLY A 905 -21.01 13.64 -41.65
N GLU A 906 -19.72 13.35 -41.51
CA GLU A 906 -18.62 14.29 -41.74
C GLU A 906 -18.46 14.63 -43.23
N SER A 907 -18.60 13.67 -44.15
CA SER A 907 -18.60 13.95 -45.59
C SER A 907 -19.84 14.76 -46.02
N ALA A 908 -21.02 14.47 -45.45
CA ALA A 908 -22.22 15.26 -45.71
C ALA A 908 -22.07 16.69 -45.16
N ALA A 909 -21.51 16.85 -43.97
CA ALA A 909 -21.21 18.16 -43.38
C ALA A 909 -20.17 18.95 -44.17
N GLN A 910 -19.13 18.30 -44.71
CA GLN A 910 -18.16 18.96 -45.59
C GLN A 910 -18.79 19.42 -46.91
N THR A 911 -19.53 18.56 -47.62
CA THR A 911 -20.21 18.97 -48.86
C THR A 911 -21.27 20.07 -48.64
N ALA A 912 -21.96 20.06 -47.49
CA ALA A 912 -22.87 21.14 -47.12
C ALA A 912 -22.12 22.45 -46.79
N ALA A 913 -20.96 22.37 -46.12
CA ALA A 913 -20.12 23.53 -45.81
C ALA A 913 -19.48 24.14 -47.06
N GLU A 914 -19.01 23.33 -48.01
CA GLU A 914 -18.47 23.79 -49.29
C GLU A 914 -19.54 24.44 -50.17
N ALA A 915 -20.75 23.87 -50.22
CA ALA A 915 -21.90 24.50 -50.88
C ALA A 915 -22.30 25.83 -50.23
N ALA A 916 -22.31 25.91 -48.89
CA ALA A 916 -22.59 27.15 -48.17
C ALA A 916 -21.51 28.22 -48.37
N ALA A 917 -20.23 27.82 -48.40
CA ALA A 917 -19.11 28.73 -48.69
C ALA A 917 -19.18 29.26 -50.13
N SER A 918 -19.50 28.41 -51.11
CA SER A 918 -19.71 28.82 -52.50
C SER A 918 -20.85 29.85 -52.64
N ALA A 919 -21.97 29.63 -51.96
CA ALA A 919 -23.09 30.57 -51.94
C ALA A 919 -22.75 31.90 -51.25
N ALA A 920 -21.97 31.86 -50.15
CA ALA A 920 -21.51 33.07 -49.45
C ALA A 920 -20.53 33.91 -50.30
N GLN A 921 -19.63 33.25 -51.04
CA GLN A 921 -18.69 33.91 -51.96
C GLN A 921 -19.46 34.69 -53.06
N ALA A 922 -20.42 34.02 -53.71
CA ALA A 922 -21.24 34.63 -54.78
C ALA A 922 -22.10 35.82 -54.30
N ALA A 923 -22.47 35.87 -53.01
CA ALA A 923 -23.17 37.00 -52.43
C ALA A 923 -22.26 38.22 -52.15
N ALA A 924 -20.96 38.00 -51.91
CA ALA A 924 -20.01 39.07 -51.62
C ALA A 924 -19.63 39.87 -52.90
N ASP A 925 -19.35 39.16 -54.00
CA ASP A 925 -18.90 39.77 -55.26
C ASP A 925 -19.96 40.71 -55.91
N ALA A 926 -21.24 40.51 -55.57
CA ALA A 926 -22.36 41.34 -56.05
C ALA A 926 -22.39 42.76 -55.45
N VAL A 927 -21.78 42.98 -54.28
CA VAL A 927 -21.92 44.24 -53.51
C VAL A 927 -20.82 45.26 -53.82
N ILE A 928 -19.67 44.82 -54.35
CA ILE A 928 -18.45 45.64 -54.46
C ILE A 928 -18.48 46.62 -55.67
N ASN A 929 -19.36 46.40 -56.65
CA ASN A 929 -19.24 46.98 -58.00
C ASN A 929 -20.07 48.28 -58.29
N ASN A 930 -20.51 49.05 -57.28
CA ASN A 930 -21.14 50.37 -57.51
C ASN A 930 -20.73 51.43 -56.46
N ALA A 931 -20.26 52.60 -56.92
CA ALA A 931 -19.84 53.78 -56.13
C ALA A 931 -20.73 55.02 -56.48
N PRO A 932 -20.62 56.26 -55.89
CA PRO A 932 -19.38 57.10 -55.90
C PRO A 932 -19.14 58.20 -54.81
N ALA A 933 -17.85 58.43 -54.48
CA ALA A 933 -17.08 59.70 -54.33
C ALA A 933 -17.50 60.97 -53.50
N ARG A 934 -16.52 61.43 -52.67
CA ARG A 934 -16.00 62.83 -52.45
C ARG A 934 -16.74 63.86 -51.53
N PRO A 935 -16.09 64.94 -50.97
CA PRO A 935 -14.64 65.25 -50.77
C PRO A 935 -14.28 65.74 -49.30
N PRO A 936 -13.44 66.79 -48.94
CA PRO A 936 -12.43 66.65 -47.85
C PRO A 936 -12.28 67.81 -46.79
N VAL A 937 -11.32 67.71 -45.82
CA VAL A 937 -10.58 68.77 -45.02
C VAL A 937 -10.03 68.15 -43.69
N LYS A 938 -9.08 68.69 -42.89
CA LYS A 938 -7.65 69.13 -43.08
C LYS A 938 -6.98 69.22 -41.66
N LEU A 939 -5.64 69.18 -41.55
CA LEU A 939 -4.85 69.15 -40.27
C LEU A 939 -4.71 70.52 -39.56
N VAL A 940 -4.27 70.56 -38.27
CA VAL A 940 -3.10 71.35 -37.74
C VAL A 940 -2.86 71.26 -36.19
N LEU A 941 -1.65 70.81 -35.76
CA LEU A 941 -0.75 71.22 -34.62
C LEU A 941 -1.25 71.32 -33.12
N THR A 942 -0.45 71.29 -32.02
CA THR A 942 1.02 71.18 -31.73
C THR A 942 1.34 70.69 -30.27
N GLU A 943 2.55 70.13 -30.04
CA GLU A 943 3.52 70.22 -28.88
C GLU A 943 3.06 70.25 -27.37
N ASP A 944 3.88 70.02 -26.31
CA ASP A 944 5.35 69.79 -26.15
C ASP A 944 5.72 68.79 -24.98
N ARG A 945 6.93 68.88 -24.39
CA ARG A 945 7.65 67.88 -23.56
C ARG A 945 7.81 68.20 -22.05
N ASN A 946 8.18 67.13 -21.31
CA ASN A 946 8.80 66.96 -19.96
C ASN A 946 9.82 68.07 -19.50
N PRO A 947 10.31 68.20 -18.22
CA PRO A 947 10.50 67.15 -17.18
C PRO A 947 10.20 67.56 -15.68
N PRO A 948 11.05 67.40 -14.61
CA PRO A 948 10.91 66.29 -13.63
C PRO A 948 10.95 66.60 -12.09
N VAL A 949 10.45 65.64 -11.30
CA VAL A 949 10.89 65.15 -9.94
C VAL A 949 11.46 66.11 -8.88
N THR A 950 10.85 66.12 -7.67
CA THR A 950 11.56 66.23 -6.37
C THR A 950 10.72 65.68 -5.19
N ALA A 951 11.31 65.55 -3.99
CA ALA A 951 10.76 64.84 -2.82
C ALA A 951 10.36 65.78 -1.64
N PRO A 952 9.61 65.31 -0.61
CA PRO A 952 8.94 66.18 0.38
C PRO A 952 9.66 66.29 1.76
N PRO A 953 9.30 67.31 2.57
CA PRO A 953 9.47 67.32 4.03
C PRO A 953 8.16 66.95 4.77
N ALA A 954 8.25 66.69 6.08
CA ALA A 954 7.13 66.21 6.92
C ALA A 954 6.55 67.27 7.87
N MET A 955 5.33 67.06 8.35
CA MET A 955 4.80 67.71 9.57
C MET A 955 3.72 66.88 10.27
N GLU A 956 3.88 66.69 11.57
CA GLU A 956 2.87 66.36 12.58
C GLU A 956 2.83 67.51 13.60
N PRO A 957 1.82 67.61 14.49
CA PRO A 957 0.42 67.18 14.34
C PRO A 957 -0.55 68.35 14.66
N ALA A 958 -1.85 68.17 14.42
CA ALA A 958 -2.89 69.09 14.91
C ALA A 958 -4.08 68.31 15.48
N VAL A 959 -4.37 68.51 16.77
CA VAL A 959 -5.52 67.90 17.44
C VAL A 959 -6.74 68.79 17.25
N ILE A 960 -7.84 68.22 16.76
CA ILE A 960 -9.17 68.85 16.75
C ILE A 960 -10.18 67.80 17.23
N GLU A 961 -10.81 68.05 18.37
CA GLU A 961 -11.94 67.22 18.83
C GLU A 961 -13.22 67.61 18.08
N PRO A 962 -13.97 66.67 17.48
CA PRO A 962 -15.27 66.96 16.88
C PRO A 962 -16.37 67.01 17.95
N PRO A 963 -17.42 67.85 17.78
CA PRO A 963 -18.51 67.94 18.73
C PRO A 963 -19.39 66.69 18.75
N ALA A 964 -20.02 66.41 19.90
CA ALA A 964 -20.85 65.23 20.11
C ALA A 964 -22.11 65.22 19.21
N ALA A 965 -22.07 64.45 18.14
CA ALA A 965 -23.25 64.13 17.33
C ALA A 965 -24.10 63.03 18.01
N ALA A 966 -25.43 63.16 17.91
CA ALA A 966 -26.37 62.14 18.39
C ALA A 966 -26.16 60.80 17.66
N PRO A 967 -26.48 59.64 18.28
CA PRO A 967 -26.21 58.33 17.70
C PRO A 967 -27.06 58.07 16.45
N VAL A 968 -26.47 58.32 15.28
CA VAL A 968 -26.97 57.85 13.99
C VAL A 968 -27.03 56.32 14.05
N LYS A 969 -28.23 55.76 13.93
CA LYS A 969 -28.39 54.32 13.67
C LYS A 969 -27.81 54.02 12.29
N VAL A 970 -26.54 53.60 12.26
CA VAL A 970 -25.90 53.06 11.05
C VAL A 970 -26.67 51.80 10.66
N SER A 971 -27.49 51.90 9.63
CA SER A 971 -28.21 50.75 9.06
C SER A 971 -27.23 49.93 8.25
N ASP A 972 -26.77 48.80 8.80
CA ASP A 972 -25.95 47.86 8.05
C ASP A 972 -26.77 47.18 6.93
N ALA A 973 -26.08 46.70 5.91
CA ALA A 973 -26.72 46.04 4.76
C ALA A 973 -27.55 44.80 5.17
N CYS A 974 -27.22 44.19 6.30
CA CYS A 974 -27.91 43.05 6.88
C CYS A 974 -29.30 43.46 7.41
N THR A 975 -29.38 44.57 8.14
CA THR A 975 -30.62 45.16 8.66
C THR A 975 -31.50 45.67 7.52
N VAL A 976 -30.91 46.29 6.49
CA VAL A 976 -31.64 46.75 5.30
C VAL A 976 -32.25 45.57 4.54
N PHE A 977 -31.47 44.51 4.27
CA PHE A 977 -31.96 43.30 3.60
C PHE A 977 -33.07 42.61 4.41
N THR A 978 -32.87 42.39 5.70
CA THR A 978 -33.87 41.72 6.55
C THR A 978 -35.17 42.53 6.68
N GLY A 979 -35.08 43.87 6.68
CA GLY A 979 -36.24 44.76 6.67
C GLY A 979 -37.04 44.78 5.36
N GLN A 980 -36.51 44.23 4.27
CA GLN A 980 -37.21 44.06 2.98
C GLN A 980 -37.94 42.72 2.86
N LEU A 981 -37.73 41.78 3.80
CA LEU A 981 -38.36 40.46 3.77
C LEU A 981 -39.81 40.53 4.28
N PRO A 982 -40.73 39.70 3.73
CA PRO A 982 -42.09 39.61 4.23
C PRO A 982 -42.13 39.04 5.66
N PRO A 983 -43.16 39.35 6.47
CA PRO A 983 -43.26 38.86 7.86
C PRO A 983 -43.52 37.35 7.97
N ASP A 984 -44.05 36.70 6.92
CA ASP A 984 -44.19 35.25 6.82
C ASP A 984 -43.47 34.73 5.57
N TYR A 985 -42.59 33.73 5.79
CA TYR A 985 -41.80 33.05 4.77
C TYR A 985 -41.21 31.74 5.30
N VAL A 986 -40.98 30.81 4.37
CA VAL A 986 -40.14 29.61 4.56
C VAL A 986 -38.68 29.99 4.35
N LEU A 987 -37.80 29.65 5.29
CA LEU A 987 -36.35 29.82 5.16
C LEU A 987 -35.70 28.47 4.85
N TYR A 988 -34.99 28.38 3.71
CA TYR A 988 -34.13 27.24 3.38
C TYR A 988 -32.67 27.67 3.23
N ALA A 989 -31.75 26.77 3.55
CA ALA A 989 -30.33 26.96 3.35
C ALA A 989 -29.74 25.83 2.49
N GLY A 990 -28.69 26.10 1.72
CA GLY A 990 -28.08 25.07 0.88
C GLY A 990 -26.81 25.48 0.15
N GLY A 991 -26.15 24.52 -0.48
CA GLY A 991 -24.88 24.74 -1.18
C GLY A 991 -23.89 23.59 -1.03
N ALA A 992 -22.64 23.84 -1.38
CA ALA A 992 -21.50 22.93 -1.17
C ALA A 992 -20.21 23.74 -1.33
N TYR A 993 -19.05 23.14 -1.05
CA TYR A 993 -17.74 23.77 -1.30
C TYR A 993 -17.61 24.35 -2.72
N SER A 994 -18.08 23.62 -3.75
CA SER A 994 -18.01 24.03 -5.16
C SER A 994 -19.19 23.52 -6.00
N GLY A 995 -19.51 24.23 -7.08
CA GLY A 995 -20.55 23.88 -8.06
C GLY A 995 -20.01 23.22 -9.34
N SER A 996 -20.80 23.22 -10.41
CA SER A 996 -20.34 22.77 -11.73
C SER A 996 -19.48 23.84 -12.41
N LYS A 997 -18.25 23.51 -12.82
CA LYS A 997 -17.30 24.42 -13.49
C LYS A 997 -17.91 25.17 -14.69
N LEU A 998 -17.55 26.45 -14.85
CA LEU A 998 -17.99 27.32 -15.95
C LEU A 998 -16.92 27.59 -17.03
N GLY A 999 -15.64 27.25 -16.80
CA GLY A 999 -14.55 27.53 -17.75
C GLY A 999 -14.18 29.01 -17.88
N PHE A 1000 -14.72 29.90 -17.04
CA PHE A 1000 -14.41 31.34 -17.03
C PHE A 1000 -14.30 31.89 -15.60
N GLN A 1001 -14.00 33.19 -15.49
CA GLN A 1001 -13.84 33.92 -14.23
C GLN A 1001 -14.96 34.94 -14.03
N ILE A 1002 -15.35 35.14 -12.77
CA ILE A 1002 -16.29 36.20 -12.32
C ILE A 1002 -15.64 37.15 -11.30
N ASP A 1003 -14.42 36.87 -10.84
CA ASP A 1003 -13.62 37.71 -9.94
C ASP A 1003 -12.11 37.56 -10.21
N GLN A 1004 -11.27 38.03 -9.29
CA GLN A 1004 -9.80 37.98 -9.38
C GLN A 1004 -9.16 37.02 -8.35
N SER A 1005 -9.93 36.08 -7.78
CA SER A 1005 -9.43 35.08 -6.82
C SER A 1005 -8.33 34.17 -7.41
N GLY A 1006 -8.29 34.00 -8.73
CA GLY A 1006 -7.50 32.98 -9.42
C GLY A 1006 -8.17 31.60 -9.43
N HIS A 1007 -9.35 31.45 -8.81
CA HIS A 1007 -10.16 30.25 -8.84
C HIS A 1007 -11.11 30.25 -10.05
N GLU A 1008 -11.45 29.06 -10.55
CA GLU A 1008 -12.39 28.93 -11.67
C GLU A 1008 -13.83 29.08 -11.18
N ALA A 1009 -14.62 29.92 -11.86
CA ALA A 1009 -16.01 30.11 -11.47
C ALA A 1009 -16.83 28.83 -11.65
N THR A 1010 -17.76 28.60 -10.72
CA THR A 1010 -18.69 27.47 -10.75
C THR A 1010 -20.14 27.94 -10.79
N ARG A 1011 -21.07 27.02 -11.13
CA ARG A 1011 -22.51 27.26 -11.15
C ARG A 1011 -23.21 26.34 -10.15
N PHE A 1012 -24.24 26.88 -9.51
CA PHE A 1012 -25.26 26.08 -8.84
C PHE A 1012 -26.61 26.27 -9.53
N ASP A 1013 -27.17 25.20 -10.08
CA ASP A 1013 -28.57 25.16 -10.49
C ASP A 1013 -29.47 24.97 -9.28
N VAL A 1014 -30.17 26.05 -8.91
CA VAL A 1014 -31.06 26.11 -7.75
C VAL A 1014 -32.50 25.92 -8.22
N LEU A 1015 -33.15 24.87 -7.76
CA LEU A 1015 -34.54 24.53 -8.08
C LEU A 1015 -35.42 24.68 -6.84
N VAL A 1016 -36.50 25.47 -6.91
CA VAL A 1016 -37.41 25.72 -5.76
C VAL A 1016 -38.84 25.30 -6.07
N ASN A 1017 -39.45 24.48 -5.21
CA ASN A 1017 -40.85 24.05 -5.34
C ASN A 1017 -41.60 24.15 -4.00
N GLN A 1018 -42.28 25.27 -3.77
CA GLN A 1018 -43.19 25.53 -2.65
C GLN A 1018 -44.37 26.40 -3.11
N PRO A 1019 -45.31 25.85 -3.90
CA PRO A 1019 -46.46 26.60 -4.40
C PRO A 1019 -47.31 27.15 -3.26
N GLY A 1020 -47.76 28.40 -3.40
CA GLY A 1020 -48.56 29.11 -2.40
C GLY A 1020 -47.75 29.68 -1.22
N LYS A 1021 -46.43 29.52 -1.18
CA LYS A 1021 -45.57 30.05 -0.11
C LYS A 1021 -44.53 31.04 -0.61
N LYS A 1022 -44.16 31.97 0.27
CA LYS A 1022 -43.01 32.86 0.12
C LYS A 1022 -41.76 32.14 0.64
N VAL A 1023 -40.68 32.12 -0.13
CA VAL A 1023 -39.44 31.40 0.18
C VAL A 1023 -38.26 32.38 0.21
N VAL A 1024 -37.44 32.29 1.25
CA VAL A 1024 -36.14 32.96 1.35
C VAL A 1024 -35.05 31.90 1.35
N LEU A 1025 -33.97 32.15 0.59
CA LEU A 1025 -32.86 31.23 0.42
C LEU A 1025 -31.58 31.77 1.08
N ALA A 1026 -30.83 30.90 1.74
CA ALA A 1026 -29.50 31.16 2.29
C ALA A 1026 -28.47 30.20 1.64
N LEU A 1027 -27.80 30.67 0.60
CA LEU A 1027 -26.96 29.88 -0.29
C LEU A 1027 -25.47 30.13 0.03
N GLY A 1028 -24.66 29.06 0.13
CA GLY A 1028 -23.27 29.18 0.59
C GLY A 1028 -22.27 28.25 -0.12
N ALA A 1029 -21.20 28.82 -0.71
CA ALA A 1029 -20.13 28.05 -1.37
C ALA A 1029 -18.73 28.65 -1.15
N TYR A 1030 -17.67 27.83 -1.17
CA TYR A 1030 -16.30 28.33 -0.99
C TYR A 1030 -15.78 29.00 -2.26
N GLU A 1031 -15.86 28.26 -3.38
CA GLU A 1031 -15.41 28.69 -4.72
C GLU A 1031 -16.25 29.88 -5.25
N PRO A 1032 -15.70 30.71 -6.16
CA PRO A 1032 -16.46 31.77 -6.81
C PRO A 1032 -17.62 31.15 -7.60
N SER A 1033 -18.85 31.60 -7.35
CA SER A 1033 -20.04 30.83 -7.74
C SER A 1033 -21.22 31.68 -8.24
N VAL A 1034 -21.81 31.26 -9.36
CA VAL A 1034 -23.04 31.82 -9.93
C VAL A 1034 -24.24 30.92 -9.59
N TRP A 1035 -25.17 31.44 -8.79
CA TRP A 1035 -26.39 30.74 -8.38
C TRP A 1035 -27.50 30.99 -9.41
N ASN A 1036 -27.81 29.99 -10.24
CA ASN A 1036 -28.81 30.03 -11.30
C ASN A 1036 -30.17 29.58 -10.75
N ILE A 1037 -31.02 30.53 -10.37
CA ILE A 1037 -32.23 30.28 -9.58
C ILE A 1037 -33.47 30.13 -10.49
N ARG A 1038 -34.18 29.02 -10.30
CA ARG A 1038 -35.41 28.65 -11.03
C ARG A 1038 -36.44 28.07 -10.05
N TRP A 1039 -37.72 28.38 -10.24
CA TRP A 1039 -38.78 27.99 -9.29
C TRP A 1039 -40.05 27.52 -10.00
N SER A 1040 -40.85 26.69 -9.34
CA SER A 1040 -42.10 26.19 -9.90
C SER A 1040 -43.19 27.29 -9.98
N PRO A 1041 -44.13 27.20 -10.94
CA PRO A 1041 -45.30 28.08 -10.98
C PRO A 1041 -46.04 28.13 -9.64
N GLY A 1042 -46.36 29.34 -9.16
CA GLY A 1042 -47.02 29.56 -7.87
C GLY A 1042 -46.08 29.57 -6.64
N THR A 1043 -44.79 29.25 -6.79
CA THR A 1043 -43.77 29.55 -5.75
C THR A 1043 -43.34 31.01 -5.85
N VAL A 1044 -43.16 31.70 -4.71
CA VAL A 1044 -42.68 33.09 -4.68
C VAL A 1044 -41.33 33.15 -3.97
N VAL A 1045 -40.25 33.45 -4.70
CA VAL A 1045 -38.94 33.76 -4.09
C VAL A 1045 -38.99 35.21 -3.58
N ALA A 1046 -38.84 35.39 -2.27
CA ALA A 1046 -39.04 36.66 -1.57
C ALA A 1046 -37.74 37.32 -1.07
N GLY A 1047 -36.60 36.64 -1.21
CA GLY A 1047 -35.28 37.18 -0.92
C GLY A 1047 -34.19 36.10 -0.97
N VAL A 1048 -32.97 36.48 -1.31
CA VAL A 1048 -31.83 35.54 -1.40
C VAL A 1048 -30.58 36.12 -0.75
N LEU A 1049 -30.06 35.41 0.24
CA LEU A 1049 -28.71 35.57 0.75
C LEU A 1049 -27.79 34.63 -0.02
N VAL A 1050 -26.74 35.16 -0.65
CA VAL A 1050 -25.59 34.37 -1.13
C VAL A 1050 -24.36 34.69 -0.28
N SER A 1051 -23.57 33.66 0.02
CA SER A 1051 -22.41 33.77 0.91
C SER A 1051 -21.29 32.82 0.48
N GLY A 1052 -20.06 33.12 0.88
CA GLY A 1052 -18.91 32.33 0.50
C GLY A 1052 -17.58 32.92 0.90
N TYR A 1053 -16.50 32.22 0.58
CA TYR A 1053 -15.16 32.81 0.70
C TYR A 1053 -14.93 33.76 -0.50
N HIS A 1054 -14.97 33.20 -1.71
CA HIS A 1054 -14.84 33.95 -2.95
C HIS A 1054 -16.17 34.55 -3.45
N SER A 1055 -16.11 35.30 -4.56
CA SER A 1055 -17.23 36.13 -5.02
C SER A 1055 -18.45 35.31 -5.45
N GLN A 1056 -19.63 35.74 -5.00
CA GLN A 1056 -20.91 35.09 -5.31
C GLN A 1056 -21.73 35.98 -6.26
N ALA A 1057 -22.46 35.39 -7.18
CA ALA A 1057 -23.36 36.08 -8.12
C ALA A 1057 -24.69 35.33 -8.26
N VAL A 1058 -25.77 36.01 -8.65
CA VAL A 1058 -27.10 35.40 -8.78
C VAL A 1058 -27.66 35.64 -10.19
N ALA A 1059 -27.99 34.55 -10.88
CA ALA A 1059 -28.63 34.56 -12.19
C ALA A 1059 -30.11 34.15 -12.08
N GLY A 1060 -30.98 34.73 -12.92
CA GLY A 1060 -32.39 34.34 -13.01
C GLY A 1060 -33.39 34.99 -12.05
N LEU A 1061 -32.97 35.93 -11.20
CA LEU A 1061 -33.88 36.76 -10.41
C LEU A 1061 -34.12 38.11 -11.08
N GLY A 1062 -35.36 38.62 -11.03
CA GLY A 1062 -35.66 40.02 -11.37
C GLY A 1062 -35.21 40.98 -10.26
N SER A 1063 -35.09 42.27 -10.62
CA SER A 1063 -34.73 43.38 -9.71
C SER A 1063 -35.59 43.50 -8.46
N GLU A 1064 -36.83 43.02 -8.52
CA GLU A 1064 -37.82 43.10 -7.44
C GLU A 1064 -37.49 42.21 -6.22
N VAL A 1065 -36.59 41.22 -6.40
CA VAL A 1065 -36.24 40.28 -5.32
C VAL A 1065 -34.97 40.78 -4.61
N PRO A 1066 -35.01 41.05 -3.29
CA PRO A 1066 -33.83 41.52 -2.58
C PRO A 1066 -32.75 40.44 -2.53
N VAL A 1067 -31.51 40.82 -2.85
CA VAL A 1067 -30.33 39.95 -2.82
C VAL A 1067 -29.25 40.54 -1.91
N LEU A 1068 -28.83 39.78 -0.90
CA LEU A 1068 -27.68 40.13 -0.05
C LEU A 1068 -26.48 39.27 -0.43
N ASN A 1069 -25.36 39.92 -0.78
CA ASN A 1069 -24.10 39.26 -1.08
C ASN A 1069 -23.15 39.38 0.13
N ALA A 1070 -22.89 38.26 0.78
CA ALA A 1070 -22.17 38.16 2.04
C ALA A 1070 -20.94 37.25 1.91
N SER A 1071 -20.04 37.54 0.97
CA SER A 1071 -18.76 36.83 0.85
C SER A 1071 -17.64 37.50 1.65
N TYR A 1072 -16.58 36.74 1.92
CA TYR A 1072 -15.35 37.24 2.54
C TYR A 1072 -14.63 38.25 1.64
N ASP A 1073 -14.48 37.97 0.34
CA ASP A 1073 -13.83 38.88 -0.61
C ASP A 1073 -14.58 40.21 -0.78
N ASN A 1074 -15.92 40.22 -0.63
CA ASN A 1074 -16.74 41.44 -0.55
C ASN A 1074 -16.66 42.16 0.81
N ARG A 1075 -15.89 41.65 1.77
CA ARG A 1075 -15.68 42.19 3.14
C ARG A 1075 -17.00 42.48 3.88
N SER A 1076 -18.01 41.63 3.70
CA SER A 1076 -19.36 41.90 4.20
C SER A 1076 -19.43 41.96 5.72
N VAL A 1077 -19.97 43.07 6.25
CA VAL A 1077 -20.20 43.29 7.70
C VAL A 1077 -21.14 42.26 8.33
N CYS A 1078 -21.94 41.58 7.51
CA CYS A 1078 -22.79 40.48 7.94
C CYS A 1078 -21.98 39.25 8.42
N GLY A 1079 -20.74 39.12 7.95
CA GLY A 1079 -19.94 37.89 7.97
C GLY A 1079 -20.13 37.08 6.69
N TYR A 1080 -19.49 35.91 6.62
CA TYR A 1080 -19.66 34.95 5.53
C TYR A 1080 -19.73 33.50 6.04
N PHE A 1081 -20.37 32.64 5.25
CA PHE A 1081 -20.40 31.18 5.44
C PHE A 1081 -20.42 30.47 4.07
N TYR A 1082 -20.05 29.21 4.07
CA TYR A 1082 -20.38 28.27 3.00
C TYR A 1082 -20.98 27.00 3.62
N LEU A 1083 -21.56 26.10 2.81
CA LEU A 1083 -22.07 24.84 3.31
C LEU A 1083 -21.00 23.73 3.18
N ASP A 1084 -20.52 23.25 4.33
CA ASP A 1084 -19.76 22.01 4.42
C ASP A 1084 -20.72 20.83 4.68
N ARG A 1085 -20.38 19.62 4.20
CA ARG A 1085 -21.08 18.38 4.54
C ARG A 1085 -20.83 17.97 5.97
N ASP A 1086 -19.62 18.22 6.47
CA ASP A 1086 -19.14 17.69 7.74
C ASP A 1086 -19.31 18.70 8.90
N ASP A 1087 -19.67 19.96 8.61
CA ASP A 1087 -19.83 21.03 9.61
C ASP A 1087 -20.92 22.06 9.24
N VAL A 1088 -22.17 21.59 9.13
CA VAL A 1088 -23.36 22.44 8.90
C VAL A 1088 -23.61 23.42 10.07
N ALA A 1089 -23.08 23.12 11.27
CA ALA A 1089 -23.30 23.91 12.48
C ALA A 1089 -22.72 25.34 12.37
N LYS A 1090 -21.57 25.51 11.71
CA LYS A 1090 -21.01 26.84 11.41
C LYS A 1090 -21.91 27.66 10.48
N SER A 1091 -22.45 27.04 9.44
CA SER A 1091 -23.37 27.68 8.49
C SER A 1091 -24.67 28.12 9.19
N ASP A 1092 -25.25 27.23 10.00
CA ASP A 1092 -26.45 27.51 10.79
C ASP A 1092 -26.25 28.62 11.83
N ALA A 1093 -25.09 28.68 12.51
CA ALA A 1093 -24.79 29.77 13.44
C ALA A 1093 -24.85 31.16 12.77
N MET A 1094 -24.41 31.27 11.51
CA MET A 1094 -24.53 32.53 10.76
C MET A 1094 -25.95 32.79 10.24
N VAL A 1095 -26.67 31.76 9.78
CA VAL A 1095 -28.08 31.89 9.39
C VAL A 1095 -28.91 32.36 10.59
N ARG A 1096 -28.69 31.82 11.79
CA ARG A 1096 -29.31 32.29 13.04
C ARG A 1096 -28.95 33.73 13.39
N LYS A 1097 -27.67 34.13 13.22
CA LYS A 1097 -27.23 35.52 13.43
C LYS A 1097 -27.97 36.51 12.52
N LEU A 1098 -28.26 36.14 11.28
CA LEU A 1098 -28.87 37.02 10.27
C LEU A 1098 -30.40 37.03 10.28
N PHE A 1099 -31.05 35.87 10.39
CA PHE A 1099 -32.52 35.76 10.30
C PHE A 1099 -33.20 35.61 11.66
N GLY A 1100 -32.46 35.57 12.77
CA GLY A 1100 -32.97 35.30 14.12
C GLY A 1100 -33.45 33.85 14.34
N ARG A 1101 -33.38 32.99 13.32
CA ARG A 1101 -33.85 31.60 13.30
C ARG A 1101 -33.03 30.74 12.34
N SER A 1102 -32.95 29.44 12.62
CA SER A 1102 -32.37 28.45 11.70
C SER A 1102 -33.21 28.30 10.43
N ALA A 1103 -32.59 27.84 9.34
CA ALA A 1103 -33.36 27.36 8.20
C ALA A 1103 -34.10 26.05 8.55
N GLN A 1104 -35.25 25.80 7.90
CA GLN A 1104 -36.05 24.59 8.15
C GLN A 1104 -35.32 23.31 7.77
N THR A 1105 -34.43 23.38 6.78
CA THR A 1105 -33.62 22.25 6.28
C THR A 1105 -32.40 22.82 5.55
N TYR A 1106 -31.27 22.12 5.67
CA TYR A 1106 -30.00 22.44 5.00
C TYR A 1106 -29.76 21.44 3.87
N PHE A 1107 -29.81 21.91 2.62
CA PHE A 1107 -29.74 21.08 1.42
C PHE A 1107 -28.33 21.13 0.82
N VAL A 1108 -27.60 20.02 0.92
CA VAL A 1108 -26.28 19.94 0.28
C VAL A 1108 -26.41 19.69 -1.21
N ALA A 1109 -25.75 20.52 -2.01
CA ALA A 1109 -25.70 20.38 -3.46
C ALA A 1109 -24.95 19.11 -3.89
N SER A 1110 -25.32 18.60 -5.07
CA SER A 1110 -24.66 17.47 -5.72
C SER A 1110 -24.51 17.75 -7.21
N GLY A 1111 -23.31 17.58 -7.77
CA GLY A 1111 -23.04 17.83 -9.19
C GLY A 1111 -23.30 19.27 -9.66
N GLY A 1112 -23.31 20.25 -8.75
CA GLY A 1112 -23.71 21.63 -9.05
C GLY A 1112 -25.23 21.87 -9.09
N GLN A 1113 -26.06 20.96 -8.58
CA GLN A 1113 -27.51 21.17 -8.41
C GLN A 1113 -27.92 21.13 -6.94
N VAL A 1114 -28.87 21.99 -6.55
CA VAL A 1114 -29.57 21.94 -5.26
C VAL A 1114 -31.08 22.13 -5.48
N ALA A 1115 -31.89 21.29 -4.84
CA ALA A 1115 -33.35 21.30 -4.99
C ALA A 1115 -34.03 21.47 -3.63
N PHE A 1116 -34.96 22.43 -3.55
CA PHE A 1116 -35.70 22.81 -2.36
C PHE A 1116 -37.17 22.39 -2.51
N GLY A 1117 -37.55 21.28 -1.86
CA GLY A 1117 -38.84 20.62 -2.05
C GLY A 1117 -38.79 19.49 -3.10
N ASN A 1118 -39.94 18.88 -3.39
CA ASN A 1118 -40.06 17.81 -4.37
C ASN A 1118 -39.83 18.35 -5.80
N GLN A 1119 -39.49 17.49 -6.76
CA GLN A 1119 -39.36 17.96 -8.15
C GLN A 1119 -40.72 18.42 -8.73
N ALA A 1120 -40.72 19.59 -9.39
CA ALA A 1120 -41.86 20.11 -10.13
C ALA A 1120 -41.84 19.65 -11.61
N ALA A 1121 -43.02 19.58 -12.23
CA ALA A 1121 -43.15 19.26 -13.66
C ALA A 1121 -42.61 20.35 -14.60
N SER A 1122 -42.51 21.60 -14.11
CA SER A 1122 -41.89 22.71 -14.82
C SER A 1122 -41.30 23.74 -13.83
N TYR A 1123 -40.32 24.50 -14.31
CA TYR A 1123 -39.71 25.60 -13.57
C TYR A 1123 -39.64 26.84 -14.48
N ILE A 1124 -39.92 28.00 -13.89
CA ILE A 1124 -39.77 29.32 -14.50
C ILE A 1124 -38.54 30.04 -13.93
N GLN A 1125 -38.12 31.10 -14.62
CA GLN A 1125 -36.97 31.94 -14.30
C GLN A 1125 -37.34 33.39 -14.59
N GLY A 1126 -36.83 34.34 -13.79
CA GLY A 1126 -37.06 35.77 -13.99
C GLY A 1126 -36.20 36.35 -15.12
N SER A 1127 -36.54 37.56 -15.56
CA SER A 1127 -35.83 38.35 -16.58
C SER A 1127 -34.50 38.95 -16.07
N GLY A 1128 -33.79 38.20 -15.23
CA GLY A 1128 -32.55 38.61 -14.59
C GLY A 1128 -31.31 38.41 -15.47
N PRO A 1129 -30.12 38.74 -14.93
CA PRO A 1129 -28.85 38.39 -15.54
C PRO A 1129 -28.74 36.89 -15.84
N THR A 1130 -28.20 36.53 -17.00
CA THR A 1130 -27.88 35.14 -17.36
C THR A 1130 -26.52 34.74 -16.79
N VAL A 1131 -26.24 33.45 -16.69
CA VAL A 1131 -24.97 32.96 -16.11
C VAL A 1131 -23.75 33.48 -16.86
N ASP A 1132 -23.80 33.51 -18.19
CA ASP A 1132 -22.70 34.01 -19.03
C ASP A 1132 -22.54 35.54 -19.00
N SER A 1133 -23.54 36.28 -18.49
CA SER A 1133 -23.43 37.74 -18.34
C SER A 1133 -22.48 38.17 -17.23
N PHE A 1134 -22.17 37.28 -16.28
CA PHE A 1134 -21.19 37.49 -15.22
C PHE A 1134 -19.73 37.23 -15.64
N ARG A 1135 -19.51 36.68 -16.84
CA ARG A 1135 -18.16 36.44 -17.35
C ARG A 1135 -17.42 37.76 -17.60
N ASP A 1136 -16.27 37.95 -16.96
CA ASP A 1136 -15.35 39.01 -17.39
C ASP A 1136 -14.81 38.68 -18.79
N LYS A 1137 -15.05 39.59 -19.74
CA LYS A 1137 -14.63 39.47 -21.14
C LYS A 1137 -13.21 39.98 -21.38
N ASN A 1138 -12.63 40.70 -20.42
CA ASN A 1138 -11.28 41.26 -20.48
C ASN A 1138 -10.22 40.29 -19.95
N VAL A 1139 -10.65 39.13 -19.44
CA VAL A 1139 -9.82 38.11 -18.79
C VAL A 1139 -9.91 36.81 -19.61
N PRO A 1140 -8.81 36.05 -19.77
CA PRO A 1140 -8.84 34.77 -20.48
C PRO A 1140 -9.75 33.74 -19.79
N LEU A 1141 -10.18 32.73 -20.56
CA LEU A 1141 -10.83 31.53 -20.05
C LEU A 1141 -9.99 30.87 -18.92
N ALA A 1142 -10.63 30.05 -18.09
CA ALA A 1142 -9.95 29.31 -17.04
C ALA A 1142 -9.19 28.09 -17.59
N GLY A 1143 -8.13 27.68 -16.88
CA GLY A 1143 -7.36 26.46 -17.14
C GLY A 1143 -6.73 26.39 -18.53
N GLN A 1144 -6.66 25.17 -19.09
CA GLN A 1144 -6.04 24.90 -20.38
C GLN A 1144 -6.66 25.70 -21.56
N PRO A 1145 -8.00 25.85 -21.67
CA PRO A 1145 -8.60 26.73 -22.68
C PRO A 1145 -8.11 28.19 -22.63
N GLY A 1146 -7.76 28.69 -21.44
CA GLY A 1146 -7.16 30.01 -21.24
C GLY A 1146 -5.72 30.11 -21.77
N ILE A 1147 -4.91 29.09 -21.50
CA ILE A 1147 -3.55 28.97 -22.06
C ILE A 1147 -3.60 28.94 -23.58
N GLU A 1148 -4.46 28.10 -24.17
CA GLU A 1148 -4.65 28.04 -25.62
C GLU A 1148 -5.18 29.35 -26.22
N GLN A 1149 -6.10 30.04 -25.54
CA GLN A 1149 -6.59 31.35 -25.96
C GLN A 1149 -5.42 32.35 -26.05
N LEU A 1150 -4.59 32.43 -25.01
CA LEU A 1150 -3.44 33.35 -24.97
C LEU A 1150 -2.35 32.98 -26.00
N ILE A 1151 -2.23 31.71 -26.38
CA ILE A 1151 -1.38 31.26 -27.50
C ILE A 1151 -1.98 31.71 -28.85
N ARG A 1152 -3.29 31.51 -29.08
CA ARG A 1152 -4.00 31.97 -30.29
C ARG A 1152 -3.96 33.50 -30.44
N GLU A 1153 -3.99 34.24 -29.33
CA GLU A 1153 -3.83 35.70 -29.30
C GLU A 1153 -2.36 36.18 -29.45
N GLY A 1154 -1.40 35.26 -29.49
CA GLY A 1154 0.03 35.58 -29.58
C GLY A 1154 0.53 36.42 -28.40
N LYS A 1155 0.04 36.12 -27.18
CA LYS A 1155 0.49 36.67 -25.89
C LYS A 1155 1.37 35.68 -25.13
N LEU A 1156 1.10 34.38 -25.29
CA LEU A 1156 1.95 33.26 -24.87
C LEU A 1156 2.54 32.54 -26.09
N ARG A 1157 3.67 31.87 -25.88
CA ARG A 1157 4.12 30.72 -26.69
C ARG A 1157 4.70 29.64 -25.79
N ILE A 1158 4.83 28.41 -26.30
CA ILE A 1158 5.57 27.34 -25.61
C ILE A 1158 7.04 27.77 -25.43
N ALA A 1159 7.63 27.45 -24.27
CA ALA A 1159 9.03 27.73 -23.98
C ALA A 1159 9.95 26.66 -24.56
N THR A 1160 11.07 27.12 -25.11
CA THR A 1160 12.16 26.28 -25.63
C THR A 1160 13.25 26.11 -24.56
N GLN A 1161 14.16 25.15 -24.76
CA GLN A 1161 15.35 25.02 -23.89
C GLN A 1161 16.27 26.26 -23.95
N GLN A 1162 16.20 27.05 -25.02
CA GLN A 1162 16.92 28.33 -25.12
C GLN A 1162 16.33 29.38 -24.17
N ASP A 1163 15.01 29.45 -24.02
CA ASP A 1163 14.33 30.39 -23.11
C ASP A 1163 14.67 30.12 -21.64
N VAL A 1164 14.64 28.84 -21.24
CA VAL A 1164 15.03 28.38 -19.89
C VAL A 1164 16.51 28.71 -19.60
N THR A 1165 17.36 28.63 -20.63
CA THR A 1165 18.80 28.93 -20.50
C THR A 1165 19.07 30.43 -20.46
N ALA A 1166 18.41 31.23 -21.30
CA ALA A 1166 18.50 32.69 -21.27
C ALA A 1166 18.04 33.28 -19.92
N TRP A 1167 17.01 32.69 -19.29
CA TRP A 1167 16.60 33.02 -17.93
C TRP A 1167 17.69 32.67 -16.90
N ARG A 1168 18.25 31.46 -16.94
CA ARG A 1168 19.35 31.04 -16.06
C ARG A 1168 20.54 32.01 -16.15
N ASP A 1169 20.91 32.41 -17.37
CA ASP A 1169 22.00 33.36 -17.60
C ASP A 1169 21.67 34.79 -17.09
N ALA A 1170 20.41 35.20 -17.14
CA ALA A 1170 19.97 36.47 -16.57
C ALA A 1170 20.08 36.48 -15.04
N VAL A 1171 19.67 35.40 -14.36
CA VAL A 1171 19.81 35.24 -12.91
C VAL A 1171 21.29 35.19 -12.50
N ASN A 1172 22.11 34.41 -13.21
CA ASN A 1172 23.55 34.34 -12.94
C ASN A 1172 24.22 35.72 -13.01
N ARG A 1173 23.94 36.50 -14.06
CA ARG A 1173 24.43 37.89 -14.18
C ARG A 1173 23.93 38.79 -13.07
N ALA A 1174 22.64 38.72 -12.72
CA ALA A 1174 22.04 39.59 -11.70
C ALA A 1174 22.51 39.29 -10.27
N GLN A 1175 22.90 38.05 -9.99
CA GLN A 1175 23.48 37.63 -8.71
C GLN A 1175 25.02 37.76 -8.67
N ASN A 1176 25.65 38.38 -9.68
CA ASN A 1176 27.11 38.47 -9.85
C ASN A 1176 27.84 37.10 -9.81
N LEU A 1177 27.16 36.03 -10.22
CA LEU A 1177 27.76 34.70 -10.33
C LEU A 1177 28.59 34.63 -11.64
N PRO A 1178 29.83 34.11 -11.60
CA PRO A 1178 30.66 34.03 -12.80
C PRO A 1178 30.04 33.07 -13.84
N GLN A 1179 29.93 33.52 -15.09
CA GLN A 1179 29.56 32.62 -16.20
C GLN A 1179 30.68 31.61 -16.46
N LEU A 1180 30.49 30.39 -15.97
CA LEU A 1180 31.41 29.28 -16.18
C LEU A 1180 31.17 28.67 -17.58
N ASN A 1181 31.98 29.10 -18.55
CA ASN A 1181 31.98 28.55 -19.91
C ASN A 1181 32.53 27.11 -19.94
N VAL A 1182 31.71 26.14 -19.54
CA VAL A 1182 32.06 24.71 -19.56
C VAL A 1182 31.62 24.09 -20.88
N VAL A 1183 32.58 23.85 -21.78
CA VAL A 1183 32.36 23.13 -23.04
C VAL A 1183 31.93 21.69 -22.72
N GLY A 1184 30.83 21.21 -23.31
CA GLY A 1184 30.26 19.88 -23.06
C GLY A 1184 29.35 19.78 -21.83
N ALA A 1185 29.09 20.87 -21.10
CA ALA A 1185 28.11 20.82 -20.01
C ALA A 1185 26.66 20.82 -20.54
N GLY A 1186 25.94 19.73 -20.28
CA GLY A 1186 24.48 19.71 -20.35
C GLY A 1186 23.84 20.76 -19.42
N PRO A 1187 22.60 21.21 -19.69
CA PRO A 1187 22.01 22.39 -19.05
C PRO A 1187 21.95 22.25 -17.51
N GLN A 1188 22.74 23.07 -16.81
CA GLN A 1188 22.87 23.04 -15.35
C GLN A 1188 21.51 23.18 -14.65
N ARG A 1189 21.26 22.28 -13.70
CA ARG A 1189 20.08 22.32 -12.83
C ARG A 1189 20.32 23.30 -11.67
N THR A 1190 19.96 24.56 -11.87
CA THR A 1190 19.73 25.52 -10.78
C THR A 1190 18.49 25.13 -9.96
N SER A 1191 18.30 25.74 -8.79
CA SER A 1191 17.24 25.39 -7.83
C SER A 1191 15.84 25.85 -8.28
N GLY A 1192 15.33 25.22 -9.32
CA GLY A 1192 13.98 25.40 -9.87
C GLY A 1192 13.78 24.45 -11.04
N ASN A 1193 12.92 23.44 -10.87
CA ASN A 1193 12.65 22.43 -11.90
C ASN A 1193 11.75 22.98 -13.02
N ILE A 1194 12.27 23.94 -13.81
CA ILE A 1194 11.63 24.43 -15.02
C ILE A 1194 11.71 23.34 -16.10
N SER A 1195 10.73 22.43 -16.08
CA SER A 1195 10.55 21.45 -17.15
C SER A 1195 9.92 22.13 -18.36
N ALA A 1196 10.63 22.12 -19.50
CA ALA A 1196 10.17 22.75 -20.74
C ALA A 1196 8.79 22.26 -21.20
N GLY A 1197 8.40 21.02 -20.87
CA GLY A 1197 7.11 20.44 -21.26
C GLY A 1197 5.87 21.17 -20.75
N ASN A 1198 5.96 21.89 -19.62
CA ASN A 1198 4.85 22.66 -19.04
C ASN A 1198 5.21 24.16 -18.89
N ALA A 1199 6.14 24.68 -19.71
CA ALA A 1199 6.61 26.05 -19.63
C ALA A 1199 6.19 26.90 -20.85
N TYR A 1200 5.86 28.17 -20.59
CA TYR A 1200 5.40 29.14 -21.58
C TYR A 1200 6.13 30.47 -21.42
N VAL A 1201 6.44 31.14 -22.52
CA VAL A 1201 7.01 32.49 -22.54
C VAL A 1201 5.90 33.52 -22.74
N VAL A 1202 5.82 34.50 -21.83
CA VAL A 1202 4.97 35.68 -21.97
C VAL A 1202 5.69 36.68 -22.86
N ILE A 1203 5.09 36.98 -24.01
CA ILE A 1203 5.68 37.84 -25.05
C ILE A 1203 4.93 39.18 -25.24
N LYS A 1204 3.78 39.35 -24.58
CA LYS A 1204 2.98 40.59 -24.54
C LYS A 1204 2.25 40.71 -23.20
N PRO A 1205 1.79 41.92 -22.79
CA PRO A 1205 0.95 42.08 -21.60
C PRO A 1205 -0.29 41.17 -21.60
N MET A 1206 -0.58 40.55 -20.46
CA MET A 1206 -1.69 39.61 -20.29
C MET A 1206 -2.10 39.50 -18.80
N ARG A 1207 -3.25 38.86 -18.56
CA ARG A 1207 -3.68 38.38 -17.23
C ARG A 1207 -3.52 36.86 -17.14
N PHE A 1208 -3.22 36.34 -15.96
CA PHE A 1208 -3.16 34.89 -15.73
C PHE A 1208 -4.55 34.23 -15.88
N PRO A 1209 -4.64 33.06 -16.52
CA PRO A 1209 -5.82 32.19 -16.42
C PRO A 1209 -6.01 31.68 -14.98
N ALA A 1210 -7.24 31.72 -14.48
CA ALA A 1210 -7.60 31.05 -13.22
C ALA A 1210 -7.57 29.53 -13.35
N GLY A 1211 -7.59 28.83 -12.21
CA GLY A 1211 -7.68 27.36 -12.15
C GLY A 1211 -6.35 26.64 -12.38
N LEU A 1212 -5.23 27.35 -12.51
CA LEU A 1212 -3.88 26.80 -12.68
C LEU A 1212 -3.29 26.30 -11.34
N TYR A 1213 -4.01 25.37 -10.70
CA TYR A 1213 -3.69 24.76 -9.42
C TYR A 1213 -3.38 23.27 -9.56
N GLY A 1214 -2.52 22.75 -8.68
CA GLY A 1214 -2.20 21.31 -8.62
C GLY A 1214 -1.69 20.77 -9.95
N ALA A 1215 -2.33 19.72 -10.49
CA ALA A 1215 -1.95 19.11 -11.77
C ALA A 1215 -2.11 20.06 -13.00
N HIS A 1216 -2.73 21.23 -12.84
CA HIS A 1216 -2.90 22.23 -13.88
C HIS A 1216 -1.99 23.45 -13.72
N SER A 1217 -1.06 23.46 -12.75
CA SER A 1217 -0.04 24.51 -12.65
C SER A 1217 0.97 24.44 -13.81
N VAL A 1218 1.32 25.59 -14.37
CA VAL A 1218 2.31 25.70 -15.46
C VAL A 1218 3.50 26.55 -15.01
N THR A 1219 4.47 26.78 -15.89
CA THR A 1219 5.55 27.76 -15.66
C THR A 1219 5.47 28.90 -16.66
N PHE A 1220 5.53 30.14 -16.18
CA PHE A 1220 5.58 31.36 -16.98
C PHE A 1220 6.98 31.97 -16.91
N LEU A 1221 7.57 32.24 -18.07
CA LEU A 1221 8.80 33.01 -18.28
C LEU A 1221 8.40 34.36 -18.88
N VAL A 1222 8.46 35.45 -18.11
CA VAL A 1222 8.18 36.81 -18.63
C VAL A 1222 9.41 37.29 -19.40
N ALA A 1223 9.23 37.59 -20.70
CA ALA A 1223 10.32 38.08 -21.53
C ALA A 1223 10.76 39.50 -21.14
N ALA A 1224 12.05 39.81 -21.36
CA ALA A 1224 12.61 41.12 -21.04
C ALA A 1224 11.88 42.25 -21.80
N GLY A 1225 11.51 43.32 -21.09
CA GLY A 1225 10.74 44.43 -21.63
C GLY A 1225 9.21 44.20 -21.66
N VAL A 1226 8.73 43.00 -21.35
CA VAL A 1226 7.30 42.72 -21.19
C VAL A 1226 6.93 42.87 -19.71
N PRO A 1227 5.89 43.64 -19.34
CA PRO A 1227 5.47 43.75 -17.95
C PRO A 1227 4.96 42.41 -17.42
N ARG A 1228 5.19 42.15 -16.13
CA ARG A 1228 4.70 40.98 -15.41
C ARG A 1228 3.18 40.85 -15.58
N PRO A 1229 2.62 39.65 -15.88
CA PRO A 1229 1.18 39.48 -16.00
C PRO A 1229 0.42 39.85 -14.73
N GLU A 1230 -0.78 40.39 -14.93
CA GLU A 1230 -1.72 40.74 -13.86
C GLU A 1230 -2.52 39.52 -13.38
N GLY A 1231 -3.07 39.61 -12.16
CA GLY A 1231 -3.91 38.58 -11.54
C GLY A 1231 -3.14 37.54 -10.72
N ASN A 1232 -3.82 36.49 -10.29
CA ASN A 1232 -3.25 35.41 -9.48
C ASN A 1232 -2.77 34.24 -10.37
N PRO A 1233 -1.48 33.84 -10.34
CA PRO A 1233 -0.95 32.69 -11.12
C PRO A 1233 -1.34 31.31 -10.55
N GLY A 1234 -2.02 31.25 -9.41
CA GLY A 1234 -2.37 30.00 -8.72
C GLY A 1234 -1.13 29.32 -8.16
N HIS A 1235 -0.91 28.05 -8.49
CA HIS A 1235 0.34 27.33 -8.16
C HIS A 1235 1.39 27.40 -9.29
N SER A 1236 1.19 28.24 -10.31
CA SER A 1236 2.12 28.35 -11.43
C SER A 1236 3.38 29.13 -11.05
N GLY A 1237 4.55 28.63 -11.46
CA GLY A 1237 5.82 29.35 -11.29
C GLY A 1237 5.89 30.56 -12.22
N VAL A 1238 6.31 31.73 -11.72
CA VAL A 1238 6.43 32.96 -12.52
C VAL A 1238 7.84 33.55 -12.38
N TYR A 1239 8.63 33.35 -13.43
CA TYR A 1239 10.02 33.78 -13.56
C TYR A 1239 10.08 35.02 -14.47
N ASP A 1240 10.75 36.09 -14.05
CA ASP A 1240 10.55 37.43 -14.62
C ASP A 1240 11.86 38.06 -15.08
N MET A 1241 12.13 38.10 -16.40
CA MET A 1241 13.40 38.62 -16.93
C MET A 1241 13.66 40.10 -16.65
N ASN A 1242 12.66 40.85 -16.15
CA ASN A 1242 12.84 42.23 -15.69
C ASN A 1242 13.30 42.30 -14.23
N GLN A 1243 13.08 41.24 -13.44
CA GLN A 1243 13.52 41.10 -12.05
C GLN A 1243 14.18 39.73 -11.80
N PRO A 1244 15.32 39.43 -12.47
CA PRO A 1244 16.11 38.22 -12.20
C PRO A 1244 16.72 38.28 -10.79
N ARG A 1245 16.11 37.56 -9.85
CA ARG A 1245 16.56 37.41 -8.45
C ARG A 1245 16.31 35.99 -7.96
#